data_AF-R5P9P1-F1
#
_entry.id   AF-R5P9P1-F1
#
_cell.length_a   1.000
_cell.length_b   1.000
_cell.length_c   1.000
_cell.angle_alpha   90.00
_cell.angle_beta   90.00
_cell.angle_gamma   90.00
#
_symmetry.space_group_name_H-M   'P 1'
#
loop_
_entity.id
_entity.type
_entity.pdbx_description
1 polymer ?
#
loop_
_entity_poly.entity_id
_entity_poly.type
_entity_poly.pdbx_seq_one_letter_code
_entity_poly.pdbx_strand_id
1 'polypeptide(L)'
;MAKVTKEEIEQFLSGTDPMEHIIKIEGDYDDDHMTIIFRGEDGKLKKQNDKFYPFLWCKQSAARQLFNGNREILKNKMAHYGITCKGLRIADDEGNIHPRMENGYRVMFYTKFSMSYKKFMDFFKEGGRPIYPSQGDANYGLREYITVSPIEQYMISTGKRLFKGYHDYDELIRMSWDLETEGLNPQKDAISQIGIRTNKGFEKIITIEGQGEEKLKNEMKGLKEFFEILYTLKPDVIVGYNTENFDWYFIDERLKLRGSSLLDFTKKLFYGRGIYKKKKQQVLKLGGEMEYYYPTIMWGHNIVDALFAVRRAQAIDSNMKKATLKYICAYSKMNKPNRVYVPGKEINTTWLDLTPTYAFNNTDGEWFKIDDKRLEKTYIHDNGAEYPLYTLNNKILVNNKTGKEYEITTGRYIIQRYLLDDLWETDKVENRYNQPNFLVGKMLPVSYEKMCTMGTAAIWKYIMMAWSYQHDLAIPELIETKKFTGGLSRLLKVGYVDRIVKLDYNSLYPSIILTFGIKSPIDIMGVMNALLEYILTQREHYKGLKAQYGKEADELKERLKNITDEVEIKKMKEAIARLSSQKAMADKMQLPLKITGNGFFGSYGSGSVFPWSDLECAEETTCRGRQMLRLMISHFSTLGSFNTDTPNDDYNYHPIVGDSFTGDTPVFIKYDNTNLIDIKPISELIDIDNIDKDVLGREYDTSEKNYSILCRSGWYKPSYIYRHKTVKNIYRVEDNTPSAGCICDITEDHSLFNDEREKIKPSEIGQNTKLEYKSKIFCRRTHTISDDKFNKLLDFTVKFPIKIPIEILNCEINTRKRFAYELHKRLKDSIDIGHYSKVFVAGFKFL
;
A
#
# COMPACT_ATOMS: atom_id res chain seq x y z
N MET A 1 -22.35 35.42 10.70
CA MET A 1 -21.89 34.35 9.79
C MET A 1 -23.09 33.54 9.37
N ALA A 2 -23.39 33.42 8.08
CA ALA A 2 -24.21 32.30 7.62
C ALA A 2 -23.32 31.06 7.76
N LYS A 3 -23.46 30.34 8.88
CA LYS A 3 -22.65 29.17 9.18
C LYS A 3 -22.99 28.10 8.15
N VAL A 4 -21.99 27.58 7.43
CA VAL A 4 -22.16 26.42 6.53
C VAL A 4 -22.87 25.32 7.32
N THR A 5 -24.03 24.90 6.83
CA THR A 5 -24.91 23.98 7.57
C THR A 5 -24.52 22.52 7.30
N LYS A 6 -24.95 21.61 8.17
CA LYS A 6 -24.68 20.17 7.97
C LYS A 6 -25.46 19.65 6.77
N GLU A 7 -26.68 20.15 6.58
CA GLU A 7 -27.58 19.81 5.50
C GLU A 7 -27.00 20.24 4.13
N GLU A 8 -26.42 21.43 4.07
CA GLU A 8 -25.73 21.93 2.86
C GLU A 8 -24.51 21.06 2.50
N ILE A 9 -23.71 20.69 3.50
CA ILE A 9 -22.56 19.78 3.30
C ILE A 9 -23.02 18.40 2.84
N GLU A 10 -24.07 17.85 3.44
CA GLU A 10 -24.62 16.55 3.08
C GLU A 10 -25.11 16.55 1.63
N GLN A 11 -25.90 17.56 1.24
CA GLN A 11 -26.38 17.72 -0.12
C GLN A 11 -25.22 17.88 -1.12
N PHE A 12 -24.20 18.66 -0.76
CA PHE A 12 -23.02 18.87 -1.59
C PHE A 12 -22.21 17.58 -1.81
N LEU A 13 -21.90 16.85 -0.73
CA LEU A 13 -21.13 15.61 -0.80
C LEU A 13 -21.90 14.51 -1.52
N SER A 14 -23.21 14.37 -1.29
CA SER A 14 -24.07 13.42 -2.02
C SER A 14 -24.33 13.81 -3.48
N GLY A 15 -23.91 15.02 -3.89
CA GLY A 15 -24.18 15.58 -5.21
C GLY A 15 -25.60 16.12 -5.34
N THR A 16 -25.71 17.36 -5.84
CA THR A 16 -26.99 18.08 -5.96
C THR A 16 -27.93 17.49 -7.01
N ASP A 17 -27.41 16.72 -7.96
CA ASP A 17 -28.21 16.00 -8.94
C ASP A 17 -28.66 14.63 -8.38
N PRO A 18 -29.96 14.30 -8.40
CA PRO A 18 -30.47 13.08 -7.81
C PRO A 18 -30.24 11.82 -8.66
N MET A 19 -29.74 11.93 -9.90
CA MET A 19 -29.59 10.78 -10.79
C MET A 19 -28.71 9.69 -10.18
N GLU A 20 -29.24 8.46 -10.19
CA GLU A 20 -28.61 7.28 -9.63
C GLU A 20 -28.11 6.32 -10.73
N HIS A 21 -27.38 5.30 -10.31
CA HIS A 21 -26.87 4.20 -11.14
C HIS A 21 -25.97 4.64 -12.30
N ILE A 22 -25.40 5.84 -12.22
CA ILE A 22 -24.37 6.32 -13.15
C ILE A 22 -23.10 5.48 -12.96
N ILE A 23 -22.70 4.79 -14.01
CA ILE A 23 -21.49 3.95 -14.06
C ILE A 23 -20.31 4.73 -14.60
N LYS A 24 -20.55 5.57 -15.62
CA LYS A 24 -19.51 6.32 -16.30
C LYS A 24 -20.07 7.57 -16.95
N ILE A 25 -19.22 8.58 -17.12
CA ILE A 25 -19.48 9.76 -17.93
C ILE A 25 -18.35 9.85 -18.95
N GLU A 26 -18.71 10.02 -20.22
CA GLU A 26 -17.79 10.11 -21.35
C GLU A 26 -17.98 11.43 -22.09
N GLY A 27 -16.88 11.98 -22.63
CA GLY A 27 -16.93 13.15 -23.51
C GLY A 27 -15.54 13.48 -24.04
N ASP A 28 -15.45 13.63 -25.37
CA ASP A 28 -14.21 14.02 -26.03
C ASP A 28 -14.07 15.55 -26.11
N TYR A 29 -12.86 16.02 -26.44
CA TYR A 29 -12.57 17.46 -26.50
C TYR A 29 -13.34 18.18 -27.61
N ASP A 30 -13.73 17.47 -28.66
CA ASP A 30 -14.52 17.98 -29.79
C ASP A 30 -16.04 17.89 -29.53
N ASP A 31 -16.48 17.15 -28.51
CA ASP A 31 -17.90 16.99 -28.19
C ASP A 31 -18.44 18.21 -27.46
N ASP A 32 -19.60 18.70 -27.88
CA ASP A 32 -20.35 19.78 -27.23
C ASP A 32 -21.33 19.30 -26.14
N HIS A 33 -21.30 18.01 -25.83
CA HIS A 33 -22.15 17.32 -24.87
C HIS A 33 -21.34 16.27 -24.10
N MET A 34 -21.91 15.78 -23.01
CA MET A 34 -21.38 14.65 -22.22
C MET A 34 -22.36 13.50 -22.30
N THR A 35 -21.85 12.29 -22.51
CA THR A 35 -22.65 11.06 -22.48
C THR A 35 -22.61 10.45 -21.08
N ILE A 36 -23.73 10.44 -20.39
CA ILE A 36 -23.93 9.73 -19.14
C ILE A 36 -24.28 8.28 -19.45
N ILE A 37 -23.63 7.34 -18.78
CA ILE A 37 -23.81 5.91 -18.96
C ILE A 37 -24.23 5.33 -17.62
N PHE A 38 -25.40 4.71 -17.59
CA PHE A 38 -26.05 4.26 -16.36
C PHE A 38 -26.83 2.96 -16.59
N ARG A 39 -27.13 2.23 -15.52
CA ARG A 39 -28.02 1.07 -15.58
C ARG A 39 -29.45 1.52 -15.32
N GLY A 40 -30.38 1.18 -16.22
CA GLY A 40 -31.80 1.36 -15.96
C GLY A 40 -32.30 0.37 -14.89
N GLU A 41 -33.54 0.56 -14.44
CA GLU A 41 -34.22 -0.38 -13.52
C GLU A 41 -34.30 -1.82 -14.07
N ASP A 42 -34.29 -1.97 -15.40
CA ASP A 42 -34.22 -3.25 -16.11
C ASP A 42 -32.82 -3.89 -16.12
N GLY A 43 -31.84 -3.28 -15.45
CA GLY A 43 -30.44 -3.71 -15.39
C GLY A 43 -29.67 -3.50 -16.69
N LYS A 44 -30.28 -2.91 -17.73
CA LYS A 44 -29.63 -2.67 -19.03
C LYS A 44 -28.85 -1.37 -19.02
N LEU A 45 -27.73 -1.37 -19.73
CA LEU A 45 -26.91 -0.18 -19.92
C LEU A 45 -27.62 0.81 -20.84
N LYS A 46 -27.89 2.01 -20.34
CA LYS A 46 -28.52 3.13 -21.03
C LYS A 46 -27.55 4.29 -21.16
N LYS A 47 -27.84 5.18 -22.11
CA LYS A 47 -27.03 6.35 -22.43
C LYS A 47 -27.94 7.58 -22.47
N GLN A 48 -27.47 8.69 -21.94
CA GLN A 48 -28.13 9.98 -22.04
C GLN A 48 -27.10 11.06 -22.37
N ASN A 49 -27.40 11.93 -23.32
CA ASN A 49 -26.54 13.05 -23.67
C ASN A 49 -27.03 14.33 -22.99
N ASP A 50 -26.15 14.96 -22.24
CA ASP A 50 -26.38 16.25 -21.59
C ASP A 50 -25.49 17.32 -22.21
N LYS A 51 -26.00 18.55 -22.27
CA LYS A 51 -25.24 19.71 -22.75
C LYS A 51 -24.00 19.95 -21.88
N PHE A 52 -22.90 20.32 -22.52
CA PHE A 52 -21.63 20.59 -21.83
C PHE A 52 -21.28 22.08 -21.85
N TYR A 53 -20.98 22.63 -20.67
CA TYR A 53 -20.67 24.05 -20.45
C TYR A 53 -19.27 24.19 -19.84
N PRO A 54 -18.22 24.37 -20.66
CA PRO A 54 -16.86 24.55 -20.18
C PRO A 54 -16.69 25.73 -19.21
N PHE A 55 -15.74 25.57 -18.28
CA PHE A 55 -15.28 26.67 -17.44
C PHE A 55 -13.82 26.47 -17.00
N LEU A 56 -13.18 27.56 -16.57
CA LEU A 56 -11.87 27.53 -15.91
C LEU A 56 -11.68 28.70 -14.94
N TRP A 57 -10.76 28.54 -14.00
CA TRP A 57 -10.31 29.61 -13.12
C TRP A 57 -9.03 30.23 -13.65
N CYS A 58 -8.95 31.55 -13.63
CA CYS A 58 -7.90 32.37 -14.25
C CYS A 58 -7.38 33.41 -13.26
N LYS A 59 -6.05 33.63 -13.26
CA LYS A 59 -5.44 34.77 -12.59
C LYS A 59 -5.87 36.08 -13.27
N GLN A 60 -6.13 37.11 -12.49
CA GLN A 60 -6.54 38.41 -13.04
C GLN A 60 -5.48 39.04 -13.95
N SER A 61 -4.19 38.82 -13.68
CA SER A 61 -3.09 39.26 -14.55
C SER A 61 -3.22 38.68 -15.96
N ALA A 62 -3.43 37.37 -16.06
CA ALA A 62 -3.60 36.67 -17.33
C ALA A 62 -4.87 37.12 -18.06
N ALA A 63 -6.00 37.23 -17.34
CA ALA A 63 -7.26 37.72 -17.90
C ALA A 63 -7.12 39.12 -18.54
N ARG A 64 -6.34 40.01 -17.92
CA ARG A 64 -6.07 41.36 -18.44
C ARG A 64 -5.13 41.40 -19.63
N GLN A 65 -4.34 40.35 -19.85
CA GLN A 65 -3.34 40.30 -20.92
C GLN A 65 -3.82 39.51 -22.15
N LEU A 66 -4.98 38.85 -22.08
CA LEU A 66 -5.62 38.25 -23.26
C LEU A 66 -5.82 39.29 -24.36
N PHE A 67 -5.54 38.89 -25.61
CA PHE A 67 -5.58 39.77 -26.79
C PHE A 67 -4.74 41.04 -26.61
N ASN A 68 -3.53 40.88 -26.05
CA ASN A 68 -2.59 41.96 -25.75
C ASN A 68 -3.19 43.06 -24.85
N GLY A 69 -4.21 42.72 -24.05
CA GLY A 69 -4.93 43.64 -23.17
C GLY A 69 -5.92 44.58 -23.86
N ASN A 70 -6.20 44.37 -25.15
CA ASN A 70 -7.22 45.14 -25.85
C ASN A 70 -8.63 44.69 -25.42
N ARG A 71 -9.31 45.53 -24.63
CA ARG A 71 -10.63 45.26 -24.07
C ARG A 71 -11.73 45.13 -25.12
N GLU A 72 -11.64 45.86 -26.23
CA GLU A 72 -12.64 45.82 -27.30
C GLU A 72 -12.55 44.50 -28.06
N ILE A 73 -11.33 44.10 -28.45
CA ILE A 73 -11.09 42.80 -29.09
C ILE A 73 -11.51 41.65 -28.17
N LEU A 74 -11.14 41.72 -26.88
CA LEU A 74 -11.53 40.71 -25.90
C LEU A 74 -13.06 40.56 -25.82
N LYS A 75 -13.81 41.67 -25.70
CA LYS A 75 -15.28 41.64 -25.66
C LYS A 75 -15.88 41.07 -26.95
N ASN A 76 -15.39 41.50 -28.11
CA ASN A 76 -15.85 41.01 -29.41
C ASN A 76 -15.59 39.51 -29.58
N LYS A 77 -14.40 39.03 -29.18
CA LYS A 77 -14.04 37.60 -29.22
C LYS A 77 -14.84 36.78 -28.21
N MET A 78 -15.03 37.27 -27.00
CA MET A 78 -15.90 36.65 -26.00
C MET A 78 -17.33 36.46 -26.54
N ALA A 79 -17.91 37.49 -27.15
CA ALA A 79 -19.22 37.40 -27.79
C ALA A 79 -19.24 36.40 -28.95
N HIS A 80 -18.24 36.43 -29.83
CA HIS A 80 -18.11 35.52 -30.97
C HIS A 80 -18.02 34.05 -30.56
N TYR A 81 -17.21 33.73 -29.55
CA TYR A 81 -17.05 32.36 -29.06
C TYR A 81 -18.21 31.92 -28.16
N GLY A 82 -19.00 32.85 -27.59
CA GLY A 82 -20.03 32.54 -26.60
C GLY A 82 -19.48 32.34 -25.18
N ILE A 83 -18.32 32.95 -24.90
CA ILE A 83 -17.60 32.87 -23.63
C ILE A 83 -17.85 34.15 -22.84
N THR A 84 -18.05 34.02 -21.54
CA THR A 84 -18.16 35.13 -20.61
C THR A 84 -17.20 34.93 -19.43
N CYS A 85 -17.04 35.94 -18.59
CA CYS A 85 -16.27 35.83 -17.37
C CYS A 85 -16.91 36.59 -16.22
N LYS A 86 -16.58 36.19 -14.99
CA LYS A 86 -16.99 36.89 -13.76
C LYS A 86 -15.84 36.91 -12.75
N GLY A 87 -15.83 37.95 -11.91
CA GLY A 87 -14.99 37.98 -10.72
C GLY A 87 -15.53 37.04 -9.65
N LEU A 88 -14.64 36.47 -8.85
CA LEU A 88 -14.95 35.55 -7.78
C LEU A 88 -14.69 36.20 -6.41
N ARG A 89 -15.37 35.71 -5.38
CA ARG A 89 -15.20 36.17 -4.01
C ARG A 89 -13.80 35.81 -3.50
N ILE A 90 -13.10 36.82 -2.97
CA ILE A 90 -11.76 36.69 -2.38
C ILE A 90 -11.69 37.14 -0.91
N ALA A 91 -12.67 37.92 -0.46
CA ALA A 91 -12.74 38.42 0.90
C ALA A 91 -13.58 37.49 1.78
N ASP A 92 -13.22 37.37 3.05
CA ASP A 92 -14.07 36.73 4.07
C ASP A 92 -15.32 37.58 4.40
N ASP A 93 -16.11 37.16 5.38
CA ASP A 93 -17.34 37.88 5.80
C ASP A 93 -17.03 39.23 6.48
N GLU A 94 -15.80 39.44 6.96
CA GLU A 94 -15.33 40.66 7.62
C GLU A 94 -14.67 41.64 6.64
N GLY A 95 -14.49 41.23 5.38
CA GLY A 95 -13.87 42.04 4.33
C GLY A 95 -12.35 41.88 4.23
N ASN A 96 -11.73 40.97 4.99
CA ASN A 96 -10.30 40.72 4.91
C ASN A 96 -9.94 39.92 3.65
N ILE A 97 -8.86 40.30 2.99
CA ILE A 97 -8.37 39.63 1.77
C ILE A 97 -6.96 39.09 2.03
N HIS A 98 -6.83 37.76 2.01
CA HIS A 98 -5.53 37.13 2.12
C HIS A 98 -4.70 37.29 0.82
N PRO A 99 -3.38 37.55 0.87
CA PRO A 99 -2.56 37.76 -0.34
C PRO A 99 -2.64 36.63 -1.38
N ARG A 100 -2.73 35.36 -0.92
CA ARG A 100 -2.91 34.21 -1.82
C ARG A 100 -4.27 34.17 -2.53
N MET A 101 -5.30 34.80 -1.96
CA MET A 101 -6.59 34.96 -2.63
C MET A 101 -6.53 36.09 -3.66
N GLU A 102 -5.87 37.21 -3.32
CA GLU A 102 -5.64 38.34 -4.23
C GLU A 102 -4.81 37.94 -5.47
N ASN A 103 -3.73 37.19 -5.26
CA ASN A 103 -2.84 36.67 -6.32
C ASN A 103 -3.35 35.37 -6.97
N GLY A 104 -4.44 34.81 -6.43
CA GLY A 104 -5.03 33.55 -6.85
C GLY A 104 -5.83 33.65 -8.15
N TYR A 105 -6.62 32.62 -8.40
CA TYR A 105 -7.44 32.48 -9.59
C TYR A 105 -8.84 33.04 -9.30
N ARG A 106 -8.95 34.36 -9.37
CA ARG A 106 -10.15 35.13 -8.98
C ARG A 106 -11.05 35.55 -10.13
N VAL A 107 -10.78 35.10 -11.35
CA VAL A 107 -11.64 35.29 -12.51
C VAL A 107 -12.06 33.93 -13.03
N MET A 108 -13.35 33.67 -13.20
CA MET A 108 -13.82 32.46 -13.87
C MET A 108 -14.27 32.79 -15.28
N PHE A 109 -13.72 32.10 -16.27
CA PHE A 109 -14.26 32.08 -17.63
C PHE A 109 -15.18 30.88 -17.78
N TYR A 110 -16.34 31.08 -18.39
CA TYR A 110 -17.35 30.03 -18.58
C TYR A 110 -18.22 30.33 -19.79
N THR A 111 -18.99 29.34 -20.24
CA THR A 111 -19.87 29.47 -21.41
C THR A 111 -21.34 29.54 -20.98
N LYS A 112 -22.16 30.26 -21.77
CA LYS A 112 -23.63 30.28 -21.58
C LYS A 112 -24.36 29.29 -22.48
N PHE A 113 -23.66 28.75 -23.47
CA PHE A 113 -24.18 27.81 -24.45
C PHE A 113 -23.31 26.55 -24.45
N SER A 114 -23.93 25.44 -24.88
CA SER A 114 -23.22 24.17 -25.05
C SER A 114 -22.09 24.37 -26.06
N MET A 115 -20.88 23.91 -25.73
CA MET A 115 -19.78 23.89 -26.70
C MET A 115 -18.70 22.89 -26.31
N SER A 116 -17.89 22.53 -27.29
CA SER A 116 -16.76 21.65 -27.07
C SER A 116 -15.62 22.33 -26.31
N TYR A 117 -14.89 21.52 -25.54
CA TYR A 117 -13.75 22.02 -24.78
C TYR A 117 -12.64 22.55 -25.70
N LYS A 118 -12.49 21.99 -26.91
CA LYS A 118 -11.57 22.48 -27.92
C LYS A 118 -11.90 23.90 -28.38
N LYS A 119 -13.16 24.17 -28.74
CA LYS A 119 -13.61 25.52 -29.09
C LYS A 119 -13.37 26.50 -27.94
N PHE A 120 -13.58 26.05 -26.71
CA PHE A 120 -13.28 26.85 -25.52
C PHE A 120 -11.77 27.14 -25.37
N MET A 121 -10.89 26.16 -25.60
CA MET A 121 -9.44 26.35 -25.60
C MET A 121 -8.95 27.29 -26.71
N ASP A 122 -9.56 27.22 -27.90
CA ASP A 122 -9.16 28.02 -29.06
C ASP A 122 -9.27 29.52 -28.77
N PHE A 123 -10.25 29.97 -27.99
CA PHE A 123 -10.36 31.35 -27.52
C PHE A 123 -9.10 31.82 -26.77
N PHE A 124 -8.58 31.00 -25.84
CA PHE A 124 -7.38 31.35 -25.06
C PHE A 124 -6.11 31.28 -25.91
N LYS A 125 -6.05 30.34 -26.85
CA LYS A 125 -4.96 30.23 -27.82
C LYS A 125 -4.91 31.46 -28.72
N GLU A 126 -6.05 31.88 -29.27
CA GLU A 126 -6.17 33.09 -30.08
C GLU A 126 -5.88 34.37 -29.25
N GLY A 127 -6.23 34.34 -27.97
CA GLY A 127 -5.89 35.40 -27.01
C GLY A 127 -4.41 35.50 -26.65
N GLY A 128 -3.54 34.66 -27.22
CA GLY A 128 -2.09 34.64 -26.98
C GLY A 128 -1.68 34.04 -25.64
N ARG A 129 -2.59 33.37 -24.94
CA ARG A 129 -2.37 32.75 -23.62
C ARG A 129 -3.06 31.40 -23.53
N PRO A 130 -2.62 30.38 -24.28
CA PRO A 130 -3.25 29.06 -24.30
C PRO A 130 -3.33 28.44 -22.90
N ILE A 131 -4.39 27.66 -22.66
CA ILE A 131 -4.61 26.93 -21.39
C ILE A 131 -3.48 25.93 -21.12
N TYR A 132 -3.05 25.22 -22.16
CA TYR A 132 -1.93 24.28 -22.13
C TYR A 132 -0.78 24.83 -22.96
N PRO A 133 0.04 25.72 -22.41
CA PRO A 133 1.12 26.36 -23.16
C PRO A 133 2.25 25.37 -23.49
N SER A 134 2.83 25.56 -24.66
CA SER A 134 4.08 24.96 -25.13
C SER A 134 5.26 25.89 -24.84
N GLN A 135 6.50 25.41 -24.96
CA GLN A 135 7.70 26.18 -24.63
C GLN A 135 7.83 27.53 -25.38
N GLY A 136 7.17 27.69 -26.53
CA GLY A 136 7.17 28.93 -27.31
C GLY A 136 6.09 29.95 -26.90
N ASP A 137 5.16 29.58 -26.02
CA ASP A 137 4.08 30.46 -25.60
C ASP A 137 4.52 31.38 -24.47
N ALA A 138 4.10 32.65 -24.52
CA ALA A 138 4.49 33.68 -23.54
C ALA A 138 4.09 33.35 -22.09
N ASN A 139 3.11 32.47 -21.89
CA ASN A 139 2.63 32.04 -20.59
C ASN A 139 3.12 30.64 -20.16
N TYR A 140 4.11 30.07 -20.85
CA TYR A 140 4.72 28.80 -20.45
C TYR A 140 5.31 28.89 -19.03
N GLY A 141 4.95 27.93 -18.18
CA GLY A 141 5.41 27.86 -16.78
C GLY A 141 4.72 28.81 -15.79
N LEU A 142 3.93 29.78 -16.24
CA LEU A 142 3.34 30.82 -15.38
C LEU A 142 2.12 30.35 -14.54
N ARG A 143 1.59 29.15 -14.80
CA ARG A 143 0.42 28.55 -14.11
C ARG A 143 -0.74 29.55 -13.98
N GLU A 144 -1.16 30.12 -15.10
CA GLU A 144 -2.16 31.20 -15.12
C GLU A 144 -3.60 30.73 -14.96
N TYR A 145 -3.82 29.45 -15.23
CA TYR A 145 -5.13 28.81 -15.18
C TYR A 145 -5.12 27.60 -14.25
N ILE A 146 -6.23 27.40 -13.55
CA ILE A 146 -6.60 26.11 -12.97
C ILE A 146 -7.75 25.54 -13.78
N THR A 147 -7.57 24.30 -14.23
CA THR A 147 -8.57 23.53 -14.96
C THR A 147 -8.65 22.11 -14.42
N VAL A 148 -9.84 21.52 -14.58
CA VAL A 148 -10.09 20.08 -14.42
C VAL A 148 -10.47 19.49 -15.78
N SER A 149 -10.53 18.17 -15.90
CA SER A 149 -10.92 17.53 -17.18
C SER A 149 -12.36 17.90 -17.57
N PRO A 150 -12.75 17.82 -18.86
CA PRO A 150 -14.13 18.09 -19.27
C PRO A 150 -15.18 17.27 -18.49
N ILE A 151 -14.89 16.00 -18.21
CA ILE A 151 -15.74 15.12 -17.40
C ILE A 151 -15.86 15.66 -15.97
N GLU A 152 -14.74 16.06 -15.35
CA GLU A 152 -14.74 16.68 -14.01
C GLU A 152 -15.50 18.01 -14.00
N GLN A 153 -15.35 18.85 -15.03
CA GLN A 153 -16.09 20.10 -15.17
C GLN A 153 -17.59 19.83 -15.18
N TYR A 154 -18.02 18.87 -15.99
CA TYR A 154 -19.42 18.47 -16.07
C TYR A 154 -19.95 17.91 -14.74
N MET A 155 -19.19 17.06 -14.05
CA MET A 155 -19.59 16.53 -12.74
C MET A 155 -19.65 17.62 -11.65
N ILE A 156 -18.74 18.60 -11.70
CA ILE A 156 -18.76 19.76 -10.79
C ILE A 156 -19.98 20.64 -11.06
N SER A 157 -20.22 21.00 -12.32
CA SER A 157 -21.26 21.98 -12.67
C SER A 157 -22.67 21.44 -12.54
N THR A 158 -22.87 20.14 -12.80
CA THR A 158 -24.18 19.49 -12.63
C THR A 158 -24.40 18.96 -11.22
N GLY A 159 -23.33 18.68 -10.48
CA GLY A 159 -23.41 17.99 -9.20
C GLY A 159 -23.69 16.49 -9.29
N LYS A 160 -23.63 15.89 -10.50
CA LYS A 160 -23.71 14.43 -10.67
C LYS A 160 -22.53 13.72 -10.01
N ARG A 161 -22.78 12.49 -9.54
CA ARG A 161 -21.79 11.60 -8.92
C ARG A 161 -21.92 10.19 -9.49
N LEU A 162 -20.81 9.45 -9.48
CA LEU A 162 -20.84 8.05 -9.90
C LEU A 162 -21.41 7.17 -8.79
N PHE A 163 -22.00 6.05 -9.17
CA PHE A 163 -22.38 4.95 -8.29
C PHE A 163 -23.40 5.24 -7.17
N LYS A 164 -24.11 6.37 -7.22
CA LYS A 164 -25.32 6.58 -6.40
C LYS A 164 -26.32 5.45 -6.68
N GLY A 165 -27.09 5.02 -5.68
CA GLY A 165 -28.01 3.88 -5.79
C GLY A 165 -27.39 2.50 -5.56
N TYR A 166 -26.08 2.31 -5.79
CA TYR A 166 -25.41 1.05 -5.43
C TYR A 166 -24.98 1.05 -3.97
N HIS A 167 -25.05 -0.07 -3.26
CA HIS A 167 -24.58 -0.18 -1.87
C HIS A 167 -23.31 -1.02 -1.73
N ASP A 168 -23.15 -2.01 -2.60
CA ASP A 168 -21.97 -2.86 -2.71
C ASP A 168 -21.28 -2.68 -4.07
N TYR A 169 -19.96 -2.76 -4.07
CA TYR A 169 -19.21 -2.78 -5.32
C TYR A 169 -19.56 -4.03 -6.13
N ASP A 170 -19.92 -5.13 -5.46
CA ASP A 170 -20.40 -6.37 -6.08
C ASP A 170 -21.72 -6.24 -6.84
N GLU A 171 -22.45 -5.14 -6.67
CA GLU A 171 -23.65 -4.88 -7.48
C GLU A 171 -23.28 -4.55 -8.93
N LEU A 172 -22.13 -3.92 -9.16
CA LEU A 172 -21.61 -3.69 -10.52
C LEU A 172 -21.23 -5.01 -11.20
N ILE A 173 -21.34 -5.04 -12.52
CA ILE A 173 -20.82 -6.13 -13.35
C ILE A 173 -19.33 -5.88 -13.56
N ARG A 174 -18.50 -6.61 -12.81
CA ARG A 174 -17.05 -6.57 -12.97
C ARG A 174 -16.59 -7.79 -13.76
N MET A 175 -15.82 -7.55 -14.81
CA MET A 175 -15.20 -8.59 -15.63
C MET A 175 -13.70 -8.64 -15.36
N SER A 176 -13.25 -9.72 -14.71
CA SER A 176 -11.84 -10.09 -14.61
C SER A 176 -11.39 -10.84 -15.86
N TRP A 177 -10.22 -10.53 -16.39
CA TRP A 177 -9.63 -11.24 -17.53
C TRP A 177 -8.10 -11.33 -17.40
N ASP A 178 -7.51 -12.31 -18.07
CA ASP A 178 -6.08 -12.63 -18.00
C ASP A 178 -5.64 -13.46 -19.22
N LEU A 179 -4.37 -13.36 -19.63
CA LEU A 179 -3.77 -14.13 -20.71
C LEU A 179 -2.77 -15.17 -20.21
N GLU A 180 -2.80 -16.35 -20.83
CA GLU A 180 -1.67 -17.28 -20.79
C GLU A 180 -0.97 -17.28 -22.14
N THR A 181 0.34 -17.07 -22.13
CA THR A 181 1.18 -16.94 -23.32
C THR A 181 2.27 -18.01 -23.35
N GLU A 182 2.81 -18.31 -24.54
CA GLU A 182 3.90 -19.29 -24.69
C GLU A 182 5.23 -18.82 -24.08
N GLY A 183 5.33 -17.51 -23.80
CA GLY A 183 6.46 -16.80 -23.22
C GLY A 183 6.12 -15.31 -23.03
N LEU A 184 7.10 -14.51 -22.62
CA LEU A 184 6.88 -13.11 -22.21
C LEU A 184 7.09 -12.08 -23.33
N ASN A 185 7.55 -12.50 -24.52
CA ASN A 185 7.87 -11.59 -25.61
C ASN A 185 6.80 -11.66 -26.72
N PRO A 186 5.90 -10.65 -26.85
CA PRO A 186 4.83 -10.69 -27.85
C PRO A 186 5.33 -10.74 -29.30
N GLN A 187 6.58 -10.35 -29.56
CA GLN A 187 7.20 -10.43 -30.88
C GLN A 187 7.51 -11.87 -31.32
N LYS A 188 7.56 -12.81 -30.38
CA LYS A 188 7.93 -14.22 -30.62
C LYS A 188 6.86 -15.18 -30.13
N ASP A 189 6.38 -14.95 -28.92
CA ASP A 189 5.50 -15.85 -28.19
C ASP A 189 4.03 -15.54 -28.51
N ALA A 190 3.24 -16.58 -28.78
CA ALA A 190 1.82 -16.44 -29.07
C ALA A 190 0.95 -16.54 -27.80
N ILE A 191 -0.27 -16.04 -27.88
CA ILE A 191 -1.31 -16.24 -26.86
C ILE A 191 -1.82 -17.67 -26.97
N SER A 192 -1.89 -18.37 -25.84
CA SER A 192 -2.42 -19.73 -25.74
C SER A 192 -3.82 -19.77 -25.15
N GLN A 193 -4.12 -18.91 -24.18
CA GLN A 193 -5.44 -18.83 -23.57
C GLN A 193 -5.84 -17.38 -23.27
N ILE A 194 -7.14 -17.11 -23.35
CA ILE A 194 -7.75 -15.88 -22.85
C ILE A 194 -8.80 -16.30 -21.82
N GLY A 195 -8.55 -15.96 -20.56
CA GLY A 195 -9.46 -16.20 -19.45
C GLY A 195 -10.42 -15.03 -19.25
N ILE A 196 -11.70 -15.33 -19.06
CA ILE A 196 -12.74 -14.32 -18.83
C ILE A 196 -13.63 -14.80 -17.69
N ARG A 197 -13.87 -13.95 -16.71
CA ARG A 197 -14.80 -14.21 -15.61
C ARG A 197 -15.53 -12.94 -15.21
N THR A 198 -16.79 -13.06 -14.82
CA THR A 198 -17.52 -11.96 -14.16
C THR A 198 -17.87 -12.33 -12.73
N ASN A 199 -18.01 -11.32 -11.88
CA ASN A 199 -18.56 -11.51 -10.52
C ASN A 199 -20.04 -11.96 -10.52
N LYS A 200 -20.70 -11.99 -11.69
CA LYS A 200 -22.08 -12.47 -11.89
C LYS A 200 -22.18 -13.91 -12.41
N GLY A 201 -21.07 -14.64 -12.43
CA GLY A 201 -21.06 -16.09 -12.70
C GLY A 201 -20.75 -16.49 -14.14
N PHE A 202 -20.59 -15.56 -15.08
CA PHE A 202 -20.03 -15.88 -16.40
C PHE A 202 -18.55 -16.26 -16.27
N GLU A 203 -18.15 -17.35 -16.92
CA GLU A 203 -16.77 -17.85 -16.94
C GLU A 203 -16.50 -18.51 -18.30
N LYS A 204 -15.35 -18.21 -18.90
CA LYS A 204 -14.93 -18.81 -20.17
C LYS A 204 -13.42 -18.75 -20.33
N ILE A 205 -12.84 -19.83 -20.88
CA ILE A 205 -11.47 -19.86 -21.40
C ILE A 205 -11.56 -20.04 -22.91
N ILE A 206 -11.00 -19.08 -23.65
CA ILE A 206 -10.79 -19.20 -25.10
C ILE A 206 -9.43 -19.86 -25.29
N THR A 207 -9.42 -21.06 -25.85
CA THR A 207 -8.20 -21.83 -26.11
C THR A 207 -7.72 -21.58 -27.54
N ILE A 208 -6.45 -21.23 -27.70
CA ILE A 208 -5.84 -20.94 -29.00
C ILE A 208 -4.80 -22.02 -29.32
N GLU A 209 -5.10 -22.86 -30.30
CA GLU A 209 -4.29 -24.00 -30.70
C GLU A 209 -3.69 -23.84 -32.11
N GLY A 210 -2.85 -24.80 -32.48
CA GLY A 210 -2.15 -24.85 -33.76
C GLY A 210 -0.66 -24.55 -33.60
N GLN A 211 0.06 -24.59 -34.72
CA GLN A 211 1.48 -24.25 -34.80
C GLN A 211 1.74 -23.30 -35.97
N GLY A 212 2.81 -22.50 -35.88
CA GLY A 212 3.20 -21.56 -36.94
C GLY A 212 2.03 -20.66 -37.38
N GLU A 213 1.79 -20.57 -38.69
CA GLU A 213 0.75 -19.70 -39.26
C GLU A 213 -0.68 -20.10 -38.85
N GLU A 214 -0.94 -21.37 -38.53
CA GLU A 214 -2.25 -21.81 -38.02
C GLU A 214 -2.53 -21.22 -36.65
N LYS A 215 -1.55 -21.27 -35.73
CA LYS A 215 -1.63 -20.66 -34.40
C LYS A 215 -1.97 -19.18 -34.51
N LEU A 216 -1.28 -18.46 -35.40
CA LEU A 216 -1.51 -17.03 -35.62
C LEU A 216 -2.93 -16.73 -36.13
N LYS A 217 -3.47 -17.55 -37.04
CA LYS A 217 -4.85 -17.42 -37.51
C LYS A 217 -5.86 -17.70 -36.40
N ASN A 218 -5.62 -18.72 -35.60
CA ASN A 218 -6.49 -19.07 -34.47
C ASN A 218 -6.41 -18.02 -33.35
N GLU A 219 -5.25 -17.39 -33.14
CA GLU A 219 -5.07 -16.27 -32.22
C GLU A 219 -5.96 -15.09 -32.62
N MET A 220 -6.01 -14.73 -33.91
CA MET A 220 -6.92 -13.68 -34.39
C MET A 220 -8.40 -14.03 -34.20
N LYS A 221 -8.79 -15.30 -34.38
CA LYS A 221 -10.16 -15.76 -34.10
C LYS A 221 -10.47 -15.68 -32.60
N GLY A 222 -9.55 -16.09 -31.74
CA GLY A 222 -9.70 -16.04 -30.29
C GLY A 222 -9.81 -14.61 -29.78
N LEU A 223 -8.99 -13.68 -30.28
CA LEU A 223 -9.10 -12.26 -29.97
C LEU A 223 -10.44 -11.67 -30.44
N LYS A 224 -10.90 -12.05 -31.64
CA LYS A 224 -12.21 -11.63 -32.13
C LYS A 224 -13.32 -12.10 -31.19
N GLU A 225 -13.31 -13.36 -30.79
CA GLU A 225 -14.27 -13.92 -29.83
C GLU A 225 -14.20 -13.22 -28.47
N PHE A 226 -13.01 -12.93 -27.95
CA PHE A 226 -12.83 -12.18 -26.70
C PHE A 226 -13.54 -10.82 -26.75
N PHE A 227 -13.33 -10.04 -27.82
CA PHE A 227 -13.98 -8.74 -27.95
C PHE A 227 -15.49 -8.83 -28.24
N GLU A 228 -15.96 -9.88 -28.91
CA GLU A 228 -17.39 -10.16 -29.08
C GLU A 228 -18.07 -10.50 -27.75
N ILE A 229 -17.40 -11.26 -26.88
CA ILE A 229 -17.84 -11.51 -25.50
C ILE A 229 -17.90 -10.20 -24.71
N LEU A 230 -16.84 -9.38 -24.78
CA LEU A 230 -16.80 -8.10 -24.09
C LEU A 230 -17.93 -7.16 -24.56
N TYR A 231 -18.19 -7.11 -25.87
CA TYR A 231 -19.31 -6.37 -26.47
C TYR A 231 -20.68 -6.86 -25.99
N THR A 232 -20.82 -8.17 -25.76
CA THR A 232 -22.07 -8.78 -25.32
C THR A 232 -22.30 -8.59 -23.82
N LEU A 233 -21.29 -8.85 -22.99
CA LEU A 233 -21.37 -8.75 -21.53
C LEU A 233 -21.59 -7.31 -21.06
N LYS A 234 -21.00 -6.34 -21.76
CA LYS A 234 -21.03 -4.91 -21.40
C LYS A 234 -20.74 -4.69 -19.91
N PRO A 235 -19.58 -5.11 -19.39
CA PRO A 235 -19.26 -4.99 -17.97
C PRO A 235 -19.14 -3.52 -17.55
N ASP A 236 -19.52 -3.19 -16.32
CA ASP A 236 -19.39 -1.83 -15.79
C ASP A 236 -17.93 -1.48 -15.48
N VAL A 237 -17.16 -2.49 -15.06
CA VAL A 237 -15.71 -2.42 -14.78
C VAL A 237 -15.01 -3.61 -15.42
N ILE A 238 -13.94 -3.33 -16.16
CA ILE A 238 -13.03 -4.33 -16.71
C ILE A 238 -11.75 -4.27 -15.87
N VAL A 239 -11.33 -5.41 -15.35
CA VAL A 239 -10.17 -5.52 -14.47
C VAL A 239 -9.31 -6.71 -14.87
N GLY A 240 -8.01 -6.58 -14.69
CA GLY A 240 -7.12 -7.72 -14.58
C GLY A 240 -5.95 -7.39 -13.66
N TYR A 241 -4.98 -8.28 -13.55
CA TYR A 241 -3.83 -8.09 -12.66
C TYR A 241 -2.57 -7.78 -13.46
N ASN A 242 -2.14 -6.51 -13.46
CA ASN A 242 -1.04 -5.99 -14.29
C ASN A 242 -1.32 -5.92 -15.80
N THR A 243 -2.60 -5.92 -16.19
CA THR A 243 -3.03 -5.84 -17.60
C THR A 243 -2.56 -4.58 -18.32
N GLU A 244 -2.39 -3.45 -17.63
CA GLU A 244 -1.94 -2.21 -18.28
C GLU A 244 -0.51 -2.33 -18.83
N ASN A 245 0.34 -3.09 -18.13
CA ASN A 245 1.75 -3.27 -18.47
C ASN A 245 2.04 -4.62 -19.16
N PHE A 246 1.10 -5.56 -19.14
CA PHE A 246 1.27 -6.87 -19.76
C PHE A 246 0.20 -7.15 -20.82
N ASP A 247 -1.00 -7.57 -20.43
CA ASP A 247 -1.99 -8.17 -21.34
C ASP A 247 -2.43 -7.24 -22.47
N TRP A 248 -2.78 -5.98 -22.15
CA TRP A 248 -3.18 -5.00 -23.17
C TRP A 248 -2.05 -4.70 -24.14
N TYR A 249 -0.83 -4.59 -23.62
CA TYR A 249 0.38 -4.39 -24.43
C TYR A 249 0.64 -5.59 -25.32
N PHE A 250 0.52 -6.81 -24.77
CA PHE A 250 0.72 -8.05 -25.49
C PHE A 250 -0.25 -8.14 -26.68
N ILE A 251 -1.55 -7.95 -26.46
CA ILE A 251 -2.56 -7.97 -27.54
C ILE A 251 -2.25 -6.95 -28.63
N ASP A 252 -1.94 -5.70 -28.26
CA ASP A 252 -1.68 -4.63 -29.24
C ASP A 252 -0.44 -4.96 -30.10
N GLU A 253 0.63 -5.49 -29.51
CA GLU A 253 1.82 -5.93 -30.24
C GLU A 253 1.53 -7.14 -31.16
N ARG A 254 0.75 -8.13 -30.70
CA ARG A 254 0.34 -9.27 -31.54
C ARG A 254 -0.49 -8.83 -32.74
N LEU A 255 -1.37 -7.85 -32.58
CA LEU A 255 -2.15 -7.28 -33.66
C LEU A 255 -1.28 -6.49 -34.66
N LYS A 256 -0.28 -5.74 -34.19
CA LYS A 256 0.68 -5.01 -35.05
C LYS A 256 1.48 -5.91 -35.96
N LEU A 257 1.90 -7.09 -35.48
CA LEU A 257 2.58 -8.09 -36.31
C LEU A 257 1.75 -8.56 -37.52
N ARG A 258 0.42 -8.36 -37.48
CA ARG A 258 -0.51 -8.72 -38.55
C ARG A 258 -1.04 -7.49 -39.32
N GLY A 259 -0.37 -6.35 -39.19
CA GLY A 259 -0.75 -5.11 -39.86
C GLY A 259 -2.05 -4.48 -39.33
N SER A 260 -2.41 -4.77 -38.07
CA SER A 260 -3.55 -4.17 -37.38
C SER A 260 -3.10 -3.46 -36.09
N SER A 261 -4.05 -2.98 -35.30
CA SER A 261 -3.82 -2.40 -33.98
C SER A 261 -4.99 -2.73 -33.08
N LEU A 262 -4.84 -2.61 -31.75
CA LEU A 262 -5.96 -2.76 -30.83
C LEU A 262 -7.14 -1.86 -31.23
N LEU A 263 -6.84 -0.64 -31.67
CA LEU A 263 -7.83 0.32 -32.16
C LEU A 263 -8.55 -0.19 -33.40
N ASP A 264 -7.82 -0.50 -34.47
CA ASP A 264 -8.40 -0.86 -35.77
C ASP A 264 -9.16 -2.19 -35.71
N PHE A 265 -8.61 -3.16 -34.97
CA PHE A 265 -9.21 -4.48 -34.80
C PHE A 265 -10.58 -4.41 -34.10
N THR A 266 -10.69 -3.55 -33.09
CA THR A 266 -11.89 -3.45 -32.25
C THR A 266 -12.86 -2.36 -32.71
N LYS A 267 -12.45 -1.48 -33.63
CA LYS A 267 -13.21 -0.33 -34.13
C LYS A 267 -14.62 -0.69 -34.60
N LYS A 268 -14.76 -1.81 -35.33
CA LYS A 268 -16.05 -2.27 -35.87
C LYS A 268 -17.02 -2.72 -34.78
N LEU A 269 -16.53 -3.34 -33.70
CA LEU A 269 -17.35 -3.81 -32.58
C LEU A 269 -17.79 -2.65 -31.68
N PHE A 270 -16.93 -1.65 -31.45
CA PHE A 270 -17.21 -0.56 -30.51
C PHE A 270 -17.48 0.77 -31.21
N TYR A 271 -18.52 0.76 -32.05
CA TYR A 271 -19.14 1.96 -32.64
C TYR A 271 -18.18 2.93 -33.34
N GLY A 272 -17.16 2.41 -34.02
CA GLY A 272 -16.17 3.25 -34.71
C GLY A 272 -15.12 3.90 -33.80
N ARG A 273 -15.24 3.76 -32.47
CA ARG A 273 -14.31 4.31 -31.48
C ARG A 273 -13.16 3.35 -31.17
N GLY A 274 -13.46 2.05 -31.05
CA GLY A 274 -12.47 1.01 -30.72
C GLY A 274 -11.84 1.18 -29.33
N ILE A 275 -10.88 0.31 -29.02
CA ILE A 275 -10.10 0.29 -27.77
C ILE A 275 -8.67 0.71 -28.10
N TYR A 276 -8.05 1.57 -27.29
CA TYR A 276 -6.69 2.04 -27.56
C TYR A 276 -5.93 2.41 -26.29
N LYS A 277 -4.59 2.34 -26.32
CA LYS A 277 -3.75 2.90 -25.26
C LYS A 277 -3.50 4.39 -25.53
N LYS A 278 -3.63 5.24 -24.49
CA LYS A 278 -3.27 6.66 -24.62
C LYS A 278 -1.78 6.80 -24.94
N LYS A 279 -1.43 7.80 -25.76
CA LYS A 279 -0.04 8.17 -26.05
C LYS A 279 0.66 8.91 -24.91
N LYS A 280 -0.11 9.43 -23.94
CA LYS A 280 0.41 10.20 -22.81
C LYS A 280 0.31 9.35 -21.54
N GLN A 281 1.40 9.32 -20.78
CA GLN A 281 1.42 8.65 -19.49
C GLN A 281 0.50 9.34 -18.47
N GLN A 282 -0.12 8.54 -17.63
CA GLN A 282 -0.83 8.96 -16.43
C GLN A 282 -0.05 8.54 -15.18
N VAL A 283 -0.33 9.23 -14.07
CA VAL A 283 0.34 9.02 -12.79
C VAL A 283 -0.49 8.08 -11.93
N LEU A 284 0.16 7.06 -11.39
CA LEU A 284 -0.30 6.28 -10.24
C LEU A 284 0.38 6.83 -8.99
N LYS A 285 -0.39 7.39 -8.06
CA LYS A 285 0.14 7.99 -6.82
C LYS A 285 0.23 6.94 -5.71
N LEU A 286 1.45 6.70 -5.20
CA LEU A 286 1.75 5.68 -4.18
C LEU A 286 2.31 6.33 -2.91
N GLY A 287 1.45 7.00 -2.14
CA GLY A 287 1.90 7.78 -0.99
C GLY A 287 2.86 8.90 -1.41
N GLY A 288 4.12 8.83 -0.97
CA GLY A 288 5.18 9.75 -1.38
C GLY A 288 5.62 9.58 -2.84
N GLU A 289 5.53 8.36 -3.37
CA GLU A 289 6.04 7.98 -4.69
C GLU A 289 5.02 8.20 -5.82
N MET A 290 5.50 8.14 -7.06
CA MET A 290 4.70 8.22 -8.28
C MET A 290 5.22 7.21 -9.30
N GLU A 291 4.32 6.43 -9.88
CA GLU A 291 4.58 5.57 -11.03
C GLU A 291 3.83 6.11 -12.26
N TYR A 292 4.29 5.72 -13.45
CA TYR A 292 3.74 6.20 -14.72
C TYR A 292 3.33 5.03 -15.60
N TYR A 293 2.16 5.12 -16.23
CA TYR A 293 1.64 4.08 -17.10
C TYR A 293 0.84 4.69 -18.27
N TYR A 294 0.65 3.92 -19.35
CA TYR A 294 -0.17 4.31 -20.49
C TYR A 294 -1.56 3.67 -20.35
N PRO A 295 -2.61 4.41 -19.98
CA PRO A 295 -3.92 3.82 -19.74
C PRO A 295 -4.55 3.31 -21.04
N THR A 296 -5.19 2.15 -20.95
CA THR A 296 -6.08 1.64 -21.98
C THR A 296 -7.45 2.31 -21.85
N ILE A 297 -8.04 2.70 -22.98
CA ILE A 297 -9.32 3.40 -23.06
C ILE A 297 -10.30 2.56 -23.86
N MET A 298 -11.45 2.34 -23.26
CA MET A 298 -12.63 1.76 -23.90
C MET A 298 -13.82 2.65 -23.57
N TRP A 299 -14.45 3.21 -24.61
CA TRP A 299 -15.59 4.08 -24.43
C TRP A 299 -16.73 3.35 -23.73
N GLY A 300 -17.21 3.92 -22.64
CA GLY A 300 -18.38 3.46 -21.88
C GLY A 300 -18.14 2.38 -20.83
N HIS A 301 -16.87 1.99 -20.62
CA HIS A 301 -16.49 0.99 -19.62
C HIS A 301 -15.36 1.52 -18.76
N ASN A 302 -15.40 1.29 -17.45
CA ASN A 302 -14.27 1.64 -16.58
C ASN A 302 -13.19 0.57 -16.71
N ILE A 303 -11.95 0.96 -17.01
CA ILE A 303 -10.80 0.04 -17.01
C ILE A 303 -9.95 0.35 -15.78
N VAL A 304 -9.69 -0.68 -14.97
CA VAL A 304 -8.85 -0.58 -13.78
C VAL A 304 -7.86 -1.75 -13.74
N ASP A 305 -6.76 -1.56 -13.02
CA ASP A 305 -5.77 -2.61 -12.80
C ASP A 305 -5.69 -2.95 -11.31
N ALA A 306 -5.95 -4.21 -10.96
CA ALA A 306 -5.95 -4.67 -9.58
C ALA A 306 -4.55 -4.51 -8.93
N LEU A 307 -3.47 -4.59 -9.72
CA LEU A 307 -2.12 -4.34 -9.22
C LEU A 307 -1.98 -2.91 -8.68
N PHE A 308 -2.59 -1.92 -9.33
CA PHE A 308 -2.51 -0.53 -8.87
C PHE A 308 -3.19 -0.36 -7.52
N ALA A 309 -4.30 -1.06 -7.30
CA ALA A 309 -4.99 -1.06 -6.01
C ALA A 309 -4.11 -1.66 -4.90
N VAL A 310 -3.45 -2.77 -5.20
CA VAL A 310 -2.50 -3.44 -4.29
C VAL A 310 -1.29 -2.55 -4.01
N ARG A 311 -0.68 -1.94 -5.03
CA ARG A 311 0.47 -1.03 -4.88
C ARG A 311 0.13 0.17 -3.99
N ARG A 312 -1.05 0.76 -4.15
CA ARG A 312 -1.52 1.85 -3.26
C ARG A 312 -1.68 1.37 -1.82
N ALA A 313 -2.25 0.18 -1.62
CA ALA A 313 -2.36 -0.40 -0.28
C ALA A 313 -0.98 -0.71 0.31
N GLN A 314 -0.02 -1.18 -0.51
CA GLN A 314 1.37 -1.44 -0.14
C GLN A 314 2.09 -0.19 0.33
N ALA A 315 1.84 0.95 -0.31
CA ALA A 315 2.41 2.23 0.09
C ALA A 315 1.93 2.71 1.47
N ILE A 316 0.81 2.18 1.96
CA ILE A 316 0.23 2.50 3.26
C ILE A 316 0.60 1.44 4.31
N ASP A 317 0.64 0.16 3.92
CA ASP A 317 0.95 -0.99 4.77
C ASP A 317 2.36 -1.54 4.46
N SER A 318 3.34 -1.11 5.26
CA SER A 318 4.75 -1.49 5.10
C SER A 318 5.04 -2.98 5.37
N ASN A 319 4.05 -3.72 5.87
CA ASN A 319 4.15 -5.16 6.13
C ASN A 319 4.00 -5.95 4.82
N MET A 320 3.29 -5.38 3.84
CA MET A 320 3.09 -5.96 2.53
C MET A 320 4.38 -5.88 1.70
N LYS A 321 5.11 -6.99 1.62
CA LYS A 321 6.46 -7.02 1.01
C LYS A 321 6.48 -7.18 -0.51
N LYS A 322 5.41 -7.74 -1.09
CA LYS A 322 5.28 -7.97 -2.53
C LYS A 322 3.87 -7.57 -2.98
N ALA A 323 3.73 -7.34 -4.27
CA ALA A 323 2.46 -7.00 -4.92
C ALA A 323 2.10 -8.02 -6.00
N THR A 324 2.51 -9.29 -5.89
CA THR A 324 2.05 -10.34 -6.80
C THR A 324 0.71 -10.89 -6.34
N LEU A 325 -0.15 -11.32 -7.28
CA LEU A 325 -1.51 -11.80 -7.00
C LEU A 325 -1.53 -12.91 -5.92
N LYS A 326 -0.73 -13.95 -6.11
CA LYS A 326 -0.62 -15.08 -5.16
C LYS A 326 -0.18 -14.61 -3.76
N TYR A 327 0.78 -13.69 -3.69
CA TYR A 327 1.25 -13.18 -2.41
C TYR A 327 0.18 -12.36 -1.70
N ILE A 328 -0.51 -11.47 -2.43
CA ILE A 328 -1.48 -10.57 -1.80
C ILE A 328 -2.75 -11.31 -1.36
N CYS A 329 -3.17 -12.34 -2.09
CA CYS A 329 -4.25 -13.24 -1.67
C CYS A 329 -3.90 -13.97 -0.38
N ALA A 330 -2.69 -14.54 -0.28
CA ALA A 330 -2.21 -15.18 0.94
C ALA A 330 -2.09 -14.19 2.12
N TYR A 331 -1.46 -13.04 1.90
CA TYR A 331 -1.31 -11.97 2.90
C TYR A 331 -2.65 -11.50 3.46
N SER A 332 -3.65 -11.38 2.58
CA SER A 332 -5.00 -10.92 2.93
C SER A 332 -5.93 -12.02 3.40
N LYS A 333 -5.48 -13.28 3.43
CA LYS A 333 -6.29 -14.47 3.74
C LYS A 333 -7.52 -14.61 2.83
N MET A 334 -7.31 -14.38 1.53
CA MET A 334 -8.33 -14.45 0.47
C MET A 334 -8.05 -15.58 -0.52
N ASN A 335 -7.02 -16.40 -0.28
CA ASN A 335 -6.69 -17.52 -1.14
C ASN A 335 -7.88 -18.49 -1.24
N LYS A 336 -8.15 -18.94 -2.46
CA LYS A 336 -9.13 -19.99 -2.68
C LYS A 336 -8.64 -21.27 -1.98
N PRO A 337 -9.50 -22.00 -1.23
CA PRO A 337 -9.06 -23.22 -0.53
C PRO A 337 -8.43 -24.26 -1.45
N ASN A 338 -8.97 -24.40 -2.66
CA ASN A 338 -8.47 -25.30 -3.70
C ASN A 338 -7.69 -24.57 -4.80
N ARG A 339 -6.88 -23.57 -4.44
CA ARG A 339 -6.04 -22.81 -5.38
C ARG A 339 -4.96 -23.71 -5.98
N VAL A 340 -4.95 -23.82 -7.30
CA VAL A 340 -3.89 -24.52 -8.05
C VAL A 340 -2.63 -23.66 -8.14
N TYR A 341 -1.46 -24.21 -7.86
CA TYR A 341 -0.18 -23.50 -8.06
C TYR A 341 0.66 -24.18 -9.13
N VAL A 342 1.01 -23.44 -10.18
CA VAL A 342 1.90 -23.93 -11.25
C VAL A 342 3.19 -23.09 -11.28
N PRO A 343 4.38 -23.72 -11.28
CA PRO A 343 5.64 -23.01 -11.51
C PRO A 343 5.67 -22.40 -12.92
N GLY A 344 6.08 -21.14 -13.04
CA GLY A 344 6.01 -20.41 -14.33
C GLY A 344 6.72 -21.12 -15.48
N LYS A 345 7.87 -21.76 -15.22
CA LYS A 345 8.65 -22.52 -16.22
C LYS A 345 7.95 -23.80 -16.72
N GLU A 346 6.95 -24.28 -15.99
CA GLU A 346 6.23 -25.53 -16.27
C GLU A 346 4.85 -25.29 -16.90
N ILE A 347 4.38 -24.04 -16.97
CA ILE A 347 3.05 -23.71 -17.49
C ILE A 347 2.89 -24.24 -18.92
N ASN A 348 3.79 -23.87 -19.83
CA ASN A 348 3.66 -24.26 -21.24
C ASN A 348 3.81 -25.78 -21.45
N THR A 349 4.77 -26.41 -20.76
CA THR A 349 4.98 -27.87 -20.87
C THR A 349 3.77 -28.66 -20.33
N THR A 350 3.16 -28.18 -19.25
CA THR A 350 1.97 -28.81 -18.66
C THR A 350 0.73 -28.56 -19.52
N TRP A 351 0.59 -27.35 -20.07
CA TRP A 351 -0.50 -26.98 -20.98
C TRP A 351 -0.59 -27.87 -22.23
N LEU A 352 0.57 -28.20 -22.83
CA LEU A 352 0.66 -29.04 -24.02
C LEU A 352 0.39 -30.53 -23.75
N ASP A 353 0.37 -30.94 -22.49
CA ASP A 353 0.15 -32.34 -22.11
C ASP A 353 -1.35 -32.67 -22.06
N LEU A 354 -1.83 -33.30 -23.14
CA LEU A 354 -3.20 -33.77 -23.29
C LEU A 354 -3.43 -35.18 -22.72
N THR A 355 -2.38 -35.82 -22.21
CA THR A 355 -2.52 -37.17 -21.65
C THR A 355 -3.14 -37.08 -20.25
N PRO A 356 -4.09 -37.98 -19.91
CA PRO A 356 -4.70 -38.01 -18.59
C PRO A 356 -3.74 -38.66 -17.59
N THR A 357 -2.61 -37.99 -17.33
CA THR A 357 -1.51 -38.46 -16.49
C THR A 357 -1.29 -37.55 -15.29
N TYR A 358 -2.25 -36.69 -14.93
CA TYR A 358 -2.16 -35.80 -13.77
C TYR A 358 -3.21 -36.18 -12.74
N ALA A 359 -2.82 -36.20 -11.47
CA ALA A 359 -3.73 -36.37 -10.34
C ALA A 359 -4.06 -34.99 -9.77
N PHE A 360 -5.34 -34.69 -9.54
CA PHE A 360 -5.81 -33.40 -9.01
C PHE A 360 -6.79 -33.57 -7.86
N ASN A 361 -6.56 -32.88 -6.74
CA ASN A 361 -7.47 -32.83 -5.61
C ASN A 361 -8.24 -31.50 -5.61
N ASN A 362 -9.56 -31.56 -5.80
CA ASN A 362 -10.40 -30.36 -5.86
C ASN A 362 -10.71 -29.73 -4.49
N THR A 363 -10.31 -30.35 -3.38
CA THR A 363 -10.52 -29.83 -2.03
C THR A 363 -9.45 -28.83 -1.63
N ASP A 364 -8.19 -29.12 -1.95
CA ASP A 364 -7.03 -28.28 -1.57
C ASP A 364 -6.19 -27.80 -2.75
N GLY A 365 -6.53 -28.20 -3.98
CA GLY A 365 -5.85 -27.77 -5.20
C GLY A 365 -4.53 -28.49 -5.46
N GLU A 366 -4.18 -29.50 -4.65
CA GLU A 366 -2.97 -30.29 -4.82
C GLU A 366 -3.01 -31.04 -6.16
N TRP A 367 -1.91 -30.98 -6.92
CA TRP A 367 -1.79 -31.72 -8.16
C TRP A 367 -0.36 -32.21 -8.39
N PHE A 368 -0.24 -33.26 -9.20
CA PHE A 368 1.06 -33.78 -9.63
C PHE A 368 0.90 -34.68 -10.86
N LYS A 369 1.99 -34.83 -11.62
CA LYS A 369 2.07 -35.84 -12.68
C LYS A 369 2.23 -37.23 -12.08
N ILE A 370 1.49 -38.18 -12.61
CA ILE A 370 1.53 -39.60 -12.27
C ILE A 370 2.71 -40.20 -13.04
N ASP A 371 3.64 -40.78 -12.29
CA ASP A 371 4.77 -41.54 -12.81
C ASP A 371 4.96 -42.82 -12.00
N ASP A 372 5.67 -43.80 -12.58
CA ASP A 372 5.84 -45.13 -11.99
C ASP A 372 6.51 -45.05 -10.61
N LYS A 373 7.53 -44.20 -10.47
CA LYS A 373 8.24 -43.98 -9.20
C LYS A 373 7.33 -43.49 -8.08
N ARG A 374 6.30 -42.71 -8.41
CA ARG A 374 5.34 -42.17 -7.44
C ARG A 374 4.33 -43.24 -7.03
N LEU A 375 3.92 -44.09 -7.96
CA LEU A 375 3.02 -45.22 -7.70
C LEU A 375 3.69 -46.34 -6.89
N GLU A 376 5.01 -46.49 -7.00
CA GLU A 376 5.81 -47.43 -6.21
C GLU A 376 6.04 -46.99 -4.75
N LYS A 377 5.70 -45.74 -4.39
CA LYS A 377 5.89 -45.26 -3.00
C LYS A 377 5.00 -46.04 -2.05
N THR A 378 5.56 -46.39 -0.90
CA THR A 378 4.88 -47.06 0.22
C THR A 378 4.86 -46.18 1.47
N TYR A 379 4.04 -46.56 2.45
CA TYR A 379 4.08 -46.00 3.80
C TYR A 379 3.92 -47.11 4.85
N ILE A 380 4.51 -46.88 6.02
CA ILE A 380 4.38 -47.76 7.18
C ILE A 380 3.12 -47.32 7.95
N HIS A 381 2.18 -48.23 8.13
CA HIS A 381 0.97 -48.01 8.92
C HIS A 381 1.26 -48.24 10.41
N ASP A 382 0.41 -47.74 11.30
CA ASP A 382 0.58 -47.83 12.77
C ASP A 382 0.77 -49.27 13.31
N ASN A 383 0.42 -50.29 12.52
CA ASN A 383 0.61 -51.71 12.84
C ASN A 383 1.98 -52.25 12.40
N GLY A 384 2.87 -51.41 11.87
CA GLY A 384 4.20 -51.76 11.37
C GLY A 384 4.22 -52.36 9.96
N ALA A 385 3.07 -52.57 9.32
CA ALA A 385 2.99 -53.12 7.97
C ALA A 385 3.16 -52.04 6.90
N GLU A 386 3.80 -52.41 5.79
CA GLU A 386 4.06 -51.54 4.65
C GLU A 386 2.93 -51.67 3.61
N TYR A 387 2.31 -50.53 3.26
CA TYR A 387 1.23 -50.46 2.28
C TYR A 387 1.60 -49.51 1.14
N PRO A 388 1.08 -49.72 -0.08
CA PRO A 388 1.23 -48.73 -1.15
C PRO A 388 0.64 -47.40 -0.71
N LEU A 389 1.37 -46.30 -0.95
CA LEU A 389 0.95 -44.95 -0.62
C LEU A 389 -0.23 -44.52 -1.49
N TYR A 390 -0.24 -44.96 -2.75
CA TYR A 390 -1.30 -44.65 -3.70
C TYR A 390 -1.95 -45.91 -4.25
N THR A 391 -3.28 -45.90 -4.36
CA THR A 391 -4.03 -46.94 -5.07
C THR A 391 -4.89 -46.28 -6.14
N LEU A 392 -4.80 -46.82 -7.35
CA LEU A 392 -5.56 -46.35 -8.49
C LEU A 392 -6.84 -47.18 -8.65
N ASN A 393 -8.00 -46.54 -8.46
CA ASN A 393 -9.32 -47.13 -8.66
C ASN A 393 -10.03 -46.43 -9.82
N ASN A 394 -10.05 -47.04 -11.00
CA ASN A 394 -10.60 -46.48 -12.25
C ASN A 394 -10.00 -45.12 -12.64
N LYS A 395 -10.68 -44.02 -12.28
CA LYS A 395 -10.31 -42.61 -12.58
C LYS A 395 -9.88 -41.82 -11.34
N ILE A 396 -9.85 -42.46 -10.18
CA ILE A 396 -9.52 -41.81 -8.92
C ILE A 396 -8.26 -42.46 -8.35
N LEU A 397 -7.25 -41.64 -8.10
CA LEU A 397 -6.06 -42.04 -7.35
C LEU A 397 -6.29 -41.70 -5.87
N VAL A 398 -6.15 -42.66 -4.97
CA VAL A 398 -6.35 -42.46 -3.54
C VAL A 398 -5.02 -42.51 -2.82
N ASN A 399 -4.72 -41.51 -2.00
CA ASN A 399 -3.61 -41.57 -1.06
C ASN A 399 -4.05 -42.34 0.19
N ASN A 400 -3.58 -43.56 0.36
CA ASN A 400 -4.02 -44.48 1.42
C ASN A 400 -3.61 -44.02 2.82
N LYS A 401 -2.61 -43.14 2.96
CA LYS A 401 -2.18 -42.59 4.24
C LYS A 401 -3.07 -41.44 4.71
N THR A 402 -3.51 -40.60 3.78
CA THR A 402 -4.27 -39.38 4.10
C THR A 402 -5.76 -39.50 3.80
N GLY A 403 -6.17 -40.52 3.06
CA GLY A 403 -7.52 -40.69 2.52
C GLY A 403 -7.86 -39.70 1.40
N LYS A 404 -6.90 -38.90 0.91
CA LYS A 404 -7.16 -37.92 -0.15
C LYS A 404 -7.43 -38.61 -1.48
N GLU A 405 -8.51 -38.20 -2.13
CA GLU A 405 -8.86 -38.63 -3.48
C GLU A 405 -8.37 -37.61 -4.51
N TYR A 406 -7.84 -38.09 -5.63
CA TYR A 406 -7.38 -37.27 -6.75
C TYR A 406 -8.05 -37.73 -8.04
N GLU A 407 -8.68 -36.81 -8.75
CA GLU A 407 -9.22 -37.06 -10.08
C GLU A 407 -8.07 -37.11 -11.10
N ILE A 408 -8.09 -38.12 -11.98
CA ILE A 408 -7.15 -38.18 -13.10
C ILE A 408 -7.59 -37.23 -14.20
N THR A 409 -6.70 -36.33 -14.56
CA THR A 409 -6.94 -35.26 -15.52
C THR A 409 -5.71 -35.01 -16.40
N THR A 410 -5.83 -34.08 -17.35
CA THR A 410 -4.76 -33.68 -18.27
C THR A 410 -3.99 -32.49 -17.72
N GLY A 411 -2.75 -32.29 -18.19
CA GLY A 411 -1.98 -31.09 -17.84
C GLY A 411 -2.68 -29.82 -18.30
N ARG A 412 -3.35 -29.88 -19.46
CA ARG A 412 -4.26 -28.83 -19.94
C ARG A 412 -5.30 -28.42 -18.90
N TYR A 413 -6.01 -29.38 -18.30
CA TYR A 413 -7.02 -29.08 -17.29
C TYR A 413 -6.42 -28.36 -16.07
N ILE A 414 -5.22 -28.76 -15.63
CA ILE A 414 -4.51 -28.10 -14.53
C ILE A 414 -4.26 -26.63 -14.85
N ILE A 415 -3.78 -26.31 -16.06
CA ILE A 415 -3.51 -24.92 -16.46
C ILE A 415 -4.81 -24.13 -16.64
N GLN A 416 -5.88 -24.74 -17.16
CA GLN A 416 -7.19 -24.08 -17.21
C GLN A 416 -7.67 -23.73 -15.81
N ARG A 417 -7.57 -24.67 -14.86
CA ARG A 417 -7.94 -24.42 -13.46
C ARG A 417 -7.08 -23.32 -12.83
N TYR A 418 -5.79 -23.34 -13.10
CA TYR A 418 -4.85 -22.31 -12.65
C TYR A 418 -5.28 -20.90 -13.10
N LEU A 419 -5.60 -20.73 -14.38
CA LEU A 419 -6.08 -19.46 -14.95
C LEU A 419 -7.43 -19.04 -14.34
N LEU A 420 -8.38 -19.96 -14.20
CA LEU A 420 -9.68 -19.66 -13.56
C LEU A 420 -9.54 -19.18 -12.11
N ASP A 421 -8.60 -19.76 -11.38
CA ASP A 421 -8.29 -19.34 -10.03
C ASP A 421 -7.67 -17.95 -9.99
N ASP A 422 -6.75 -17.61 -10.92
CA ASP A 422 -6.17 -16.27 -11.03
C ASP A 422 -7.23 -15.21 -11.38
N LEU A 423 -8.19 -15.53 -12.25
CA LEU A 423 -9.33 -14.65 -12.53
C LEU A 423 -10.20 -14.42 -11.28
N TRP A 424 -10.53 -15.49 -10.55
CA TRP A 424 -11.32 -15.40 -9.32
C TRP A 424 -10.60 -14.57 -8.25
N GLU A 425 -9.31 -14.85 -8.04
CA GLU A 425 -8.47 -14.13 -7.07
C GLU A 425 -8.34 -12.65 -7.45
N THR A 426 -8.22 -12.35 -8.75
CA THR A 426 -8.17 -10.96 -9.25
C THR A 426 -9.45 -10.19 -8.93
N ASP A 427 -10.64 -10.76 -9.14
CA ASP A 427 -11.90 -10.13 -8.73
C ASP A 427 -11.97 -9.91 -7.21
N LYS A 428 -11.47 -10.86 -6.40
CA LYS A 428 -11.43 -10.70 -4.94
C LYS A 428 -10.49 -9.61 -4.48
N VAL A 429 -9.30 -9.52 -5.08
CA VAL A 429 -8.35 -8.44 -4.81
C VAL A 429 -8.94 -7.10 -5.22
N GLU A 430 -9.50 -7.00 -6.42
CA GLU A 430 -10.14 -5.78 -6.92
C GLU A 430 -11.25 -5.32 -5.97
N ASN A 431 -12.15 -6.23 -5.58
CA ASN A 431 -13.21 -5.91 -4.63
C ASN A 431 -12.63 -5.43 -3.30
N ARG A 432 -11.64 -6.14 -2.73
CA ARG A 432 -11.03 -5.79 -1.45
C ARG A 432 -10.38 -4.40 -1.44
N TYR A 433 -9.60 -4.07 -2.46
CA TYR A 433 -8.70 -2.91 -2.45
C TYR A 433 -9.24 -1.67 -3.17
N ASN A 434 -10.18 -1.82 -4.09
CA ASN A 434 -10.84 -0.70 -4.77
C ASN A 434 -12.28 -0.44 -4.30
N GLN A 435 -12.92 -1.33 -3.52
CA GLN A 435 -14.19 -1.00 -2.83
C GLN A 435 -14.16 0.34 -2.08
N PRO A 436 -13.08 0.71 -1.36
CA PRO A 436 -13.03 2.02 -0.73
C PRO A 436 -13.07 3.18 -1.73
N ASN A 437 -12.43 3.05 -2.90
CA ASN A 437 -12.48 4.06 -3.96
C ASN A 437 -13.85 4.14 -4.62
N PHE A 438 -14.51 3.00 -4.83
CA PHE A 438 -15.90 2.96 -5.30
C PHE A 438 -16.82 3.74 -4.36
N LEU A 439 -16.67 3.55 -3.05
CA LEU A 439 -17.45 4.27 -2.04
C LEU A 439 -17.12 5.77 -2.01
N VAL A 440 -15.84 6.15 -2.12
CA VAL A 440 -15.44 7.57 -2.19
C VAL A 440 -15.91 8.22 -3.50
N GLY A 441 -15.98 7.47 -4.60
CA GLY A 441 -16.49 7.90 -5.91
C GLY A 441 -17.92 8.40 -5.90
N LYS A 442 -18.71 7.98 -4.91
CA LYS A 442 -20.07 8.48 -4.69
C LYS A 442 -20.12 9.93 -4.23
N MET A 443 -19.01 10.45 -3.71
CA MET A 443 -18.94 11.81 -3.16
C MET A 443 -18.13 12.79 -4.01
N LEU A 444 -17.27 12.29 -4.91
CA LEU A 444 -16.32 13.13 -5.64
C LEU A 444 -16.69 13.32 -7.12
N PRO A 445 -16.47 14.52 -7.68
CA PRO A 445 -16.71 14.80 -9.08
C PRO A 445 -15.51 14.39 -9.96
N VAL A 446 -15.11 13.12 -9.92
CA VAL A 446 -14.00 12.56 -10.72
C VAL A 446 -14.38 11.22 -11.35
N SER A 447 -13.73 10.85 -12.45
CA SER A 447 -13.90 9.52 -13.04
C SER A 447 -13.39 8.42 -12.09
N TYR A 448 -13.92 7.21 -12.24
CA TYR A 448 -13.56 6.10 -11.38
C TYR A 448 -12.11 5.65 -11.59
N GLU A 449 -11.61 5.64 -12.82
CA GLU A 449 -10.22 5.29 -13.12
C GLU A 449 -9.24 6.28 -12.48
N LYS A 450 -9.59 7.56 -12.45
CA LYS A 450 -8.80 8.59 -11.77
C LYS A 450 -8.85 8.45 -10.26
N MET A 451 -10.01 8.12 -9.68
CA MET A 451 -10.12 7.79 -8.26
C MET A 451 -9.16 6.65 -7.88
N CYS A 452 -9.07 5.63 -8.73
CA CYS A 452 -8.18 4.49 -8.54
C CYS A 452 -6.69 4.79 -8.75
N THR A 453 -6.29 6.02 -9.06
CA THR A 453 -4.88 6.36 -9.30
C THR A 453 -4.41 7.62 -8.60
N MET A 454 -5.32 8.50 -8.17
CA MET A 454 -4.96 9.74 -7.48
C MET A 454 -4.60 9.53 -5.99
N GLY A 455 -3.86 10.48 -5.43
CA GLY A 455 -3.52 10.48 -4.00
C GLY A 455 -4.61 11.10 -3.13
N THR A 456 -4.51 10.91 -1.82
CA THR A 456 -5.48 11.43 -0.83
C THR A 456 -5.59 12.95 -0.84
N ALA A 457 -4.51 13.69 -1.14
CA ALA A 457 -4.56 15.15 -1.27
C ALA A 457 -5.46 15.63 -2.42
N ALA A 458 -5.60 14.81 -3.47
CA ALA A 458 -6.47 15.14 -4.59
C ALA A 458 -7.95 15.08 -4.20
N ILE A 459 -8.34 14.24 -3.23
CA ILE A 459 -9.72 14.14 -2.74
C ILE A 459 -10.21 15.52 -2.28
N TRP A 460 -9.46 16.15 -1.37
CA TRP A 460 -9.82 17.49 -0.86
C TRP A 460 -9.68 18.58 -1.91
N LYS A 461 -8.73 18.45 -2.85
CA LYS A 461 -8.66 19.35 -4.00
C LYS A 461 -9.96 19.38 -4.78
N TYR A 462 -10.52 18.23 -5.17
CA TYR A 462 -11.77 18.19 -5.94
C TYR A 462 -12.99 18.62 -5.12
N ILE A 463 -13.03 18.29 -3.83
CA ILE A 463 -14.05 18.81 -2.90
C ILE A 463 -14.04 20.34 -2.90
N MET A 464 -12.88 20.94 -2.63
CA MET A 464 -12.78 22.39 -2.52
C MET A 464 -12.98 23.10 -3.87
N MET A 465 -12.49 22.54 -4.97
CA MET A 465 -12.73 23.10 -6.30
C MET A 465 -14.21 23.08 -6.68
N ALA A 466 -14.94 22.00 -6.34
CA ALA A 466 -16.37 21.91 -6.58
C ALA A 466 -17.15 22.90 -5.70
N TRP A 467 -16.79 23.01 -4.42
CA TRP A 467 -17.37 23.99 -3.50
C TRP A 467 -17.13 25.42 -4.00
N SER A 468 -15.89 25.75 -4.39
CA SER A 468 -15.55 27.06 -4.95
C SER A 468 -16.33 27.39 -6.22
N TYR A 469 -16.61 26.40 -7.07
CA TYR A 469 -17.46 26.59 -8.23
C TYR A 469 -18.90 26.95 -7.83
N GLN A 470 -19.50 26.20 -6.90
CA GLN A 470 -20.91 26.39 -6.49
C GLN A 470 -21.15 27.71 -5.75
N HIS A 471 -20.14 28.22 -5.05
CA HIS A 471 -20.24 29.43 -4.22
C HIS A 471 -19.49 30.64 -4.80
N ASP A 472 -19.06 30.59 -6.06
CA ASP A 472 -18.34 31.67 -6.74
C ASP A 472 -17.10 32.16 -5.98
N LEU A 473 -16.34 31.23 -5.40
CA LEU A 473 -15.12 31.51 -4.65
C LEU A 473 -13.89 31.41 -5.53
N ALA A 474 -12.93 32.30 -5.30
CA ALA A 474 -11.62 32.19 -5.93
C ALA A 474 -10.85 30.97 -5.43
N ILE A 475 -9.92 30.49 -6.25
CA ILE A 475 -8.95 29.47 -5.83
C ILE A 475 -7.66 30.19 -5.39
N PRO A 476 -7.11 29.91 -4.19
CA PRO A 476 -5.87 30.52 -3.76
C PRO A 476 -4.68 30.17 -4.67
N GLU A 477 -3.67 31.03 -4.66
CA GLU A 477 -2.38 30.73 -5.29
C GLU A 477 -1.74 29.47 -4.67
N LEU A 478 -1.23 28.60 -5.55
CA LEU A 478 -0.45 27.42 -5.17
C LEU A 478 0.88 27.84 -4.56
N ILE A 479 1.31 27.13 -3.53
CA ILE A 479 2.60 27.35 -2.87
C ILE A 479 3.50 26.14 -3.08
N GLU A 480 4.80 26.33 -2.89
CA GLU A 480 5.72 25.20 -2.82
C GLU A 480 5.51 24.42 -1.51
N THR A 481 5.60 23.10 -1.60
CA THR A 481 5.57 22.25 -0.41
C THR A 481 6.90 22.38 0.32
N LYS A 482 6.87 22.82 1.59
CA LYS A 482 8.05 22.85 2.47
C LYS A 482 8.01 21.70 3.47
N LYS A 483 9.18 21.31 3.99
CA LYS A 483 9.28 20.35 5.09
C LYS A 483 8.88 21.03 6.39
N PHE A 484 8.14 20.32 7.23
CA PHE A 484 7.79 20.72 8.59
C PHE A 484 7.92 19.51 9.53
N THR A 485 7.93 19.76 10.84
CA THR A 485 8.14 18.69 11.82
C THR A 485 6.91 17.79 11.93
N GLY A 486 7.08 16.47 11.76
CA GLY A 486 6.01 15.48 11.81
C GLY A 486 5.57 15.07 13.23
N GLY A 487 4.94 13.90 13.32
CA GLY A 487 4.52 13.30 14.61
C GLY A 487 5.71 12.94 15.51
N LEU A 488 5.46 12.77 16.81
CA LEU A 488 6.47 12.35 17.77
C LEU A 488 6.59 10.83 17.72
N SER A 489 7.74 10.34 17.26
CA SER A 489 8.19 8.96 17.48
C SER A 489 9.44 9.04 18.36
N ARG A 490 9.33 8.62 19.63
CA ARG A 490 10.46 8.62 20.56
C ARG A 490 10.51 7.30 21.29
N LEU A 491 11.73 6.77 21.38
CA LEU A 491 12.04 5.59 22.17
C LEU A 491 12.14 5.94 23.66
N LEU A 492 11.27 5.35 24.49
CA LEU A 492 11.15 5.69 25.91
C LEU A 492 11.55 4.54 26.86
N LYS A 493 11.31 3.28 26.50
CA LYS A 493 11.70 2.11 27.30
C LYS A 493 11.95 0.89 26.42
N VAL A 494 13.07 0.21 26.64
CA VAL A 494 13.47 -1.04 25.98
C VAL A 494 13.51 -2.18 26.98
N GLY A 495 13.09 -3.38 26.59
CA GLY A 495 13.04 -4.57 27.45
C GLY A 495 11.81 -5.44 27.22
N TYR A 496 11.68 -6.51 28.00
CA TYR A 496 10.48 -7.34 28.04
C TYR A 496 9.40 -6.66 28.88
N VAL A 497 8.16 -6.64 28.38
CA VAL A 497 6.99 -6.15 29.12
C VAL A 497 5.84 -7.12 28.93
N ASP A 498 5.34 -7.67 30.04
CA ASP A 498 4.30 -8.69 30.10
C ASP A 498 2.88 -8.11 30.03
N ARG A 499 2.65 -6.92 30.62
CA ARG A 499 1.34 -6.26 30.71
C ARG A 499 1.31 -4.98 29.87
N ILE A 500 0.84 -5.09 28.63
CA ILE A 500 0.79 -3.97 27.68
C ILE A 500 -0.65 -3.50 27.47
N VAL A 501 -0.87 -2.19 27.59
CA VAL A 501 -2.10 -1.52 27.16
C VAL A 501 -1.78 -0.62 25.98
N LYS A 502 -2.53 -0.76 24.89
CA LYS A 502 -2.44 0.14 23.74
C LYS A 502 -3.49 1.24 23.85
N LEU A 503 -3.03 2.47 24.00
CA LEU A 503 -3.86 3.67 23.99
C LEU A 503 -3.63 4.42 22.68
N ASP A 504 -4.71 4.75 21.97
CA ASP A 504 -4.65 5.40 20.66
C ASP A 504 -5.74 6.46 20.55
N TYR A 505 -5.38 7.63 20.02
CA TYR A 505 -6.34 8.70 19.78
C TYR A 505 -7.15 8.38 18.52
N ASN A 506 -8.49 8.43 18.62
CA ASN A 506 -9.34 8.26 17.44
C ASN A 506 -9.20 9.47 16.50
N SER A 507 -8.72 9.24 15.28
CA SER A 507 -8.52 10.28 14.27
C SER A 507 -7.72 11.49 14.77
N LEU A 508 -6.56 11.25 15.41
CA LEU A 508 -5.75 12.26 16.11
C LEU A 508 -5.69 13.64 15.43
N TYR A 509 -5.16 13.73 14.19
CA TYR A 509 -4.96 15.04 13.54
C TYR A 509 -6.26 15.74 13.16
N PRO A 510 -7.24 15.09 12.52
CA PRO A 510 -8.56 15.68 12.34
C PRO A 510 -9.19 16.20 13.65
N SER A 511 -9.10 15.40 14.73
CA SER A 511 -9.63 15.77 16.04
C SER A 511 -8.92 16.98 16.63
N ILE A 512 -7.59 17.08 16.48
CA ILE A 512 -6.80 18.25 16.91
C ILE A 512 -7.23 19.52 16.17
N ILE A 513 -7.36 19.44 14.84
CA ILE A 513 -7.74 20.59 14.00
C ILE A 513 -9.06 21.19 14.50
N LEU A 514 -10.05 20.34 14.77
CA LEU A 514 -11.36 20.79 15.26
C LEU A 514 -11.31 21.25 16.72
N THR A 515 -10.66 20.49 17.61
CA THR A 515 -10.62 20.78 19.06
C THR A 515 -9.94 22.11 19.36
N PHE A 516 -8.84 22.41 18.65
CA PHE A 516 -8.07 23.64 18.84
C PHE A 516 -8.48 24.76 17.87
N GLY A 517 -9.48 24.52 17.02
CA GLY A 517 -9.96 25.53 16.07
C GLY A 517 -8.91 25.97 15.04
N ILE A 518 -8.00 25.07 14.65
CA ILE A 518 -6.94 25.37 13.67
C ILE A 518 -7.62 25.67 12.33
N LYS A 519 -7.56 26.93 11.89
CA LYS A 519 -8.25 27.42 10.71
C LYS A 519 -7.31 28.29 9.88
N SER A 520 -7.19 27.96 8.60
CA SER A 520 -6.43 28.80 7.68
C SER A 520 -7.23 30.04 7.30
N PRO A 521 -6.59 31.24 7.25
CA PRO A 521 -7.24 32.46 6.78
C PRO A 521 -7.62 32.42 5.28
N ILE A 522 -7.11 31.46 4.51
CA ILE A 522 -7.51 31.26 3.11
C ILE A 522 -8.86 30.54 2.98
N ASP A 523 -9.36 29.92 4.07
CA ASP A 523 -10.71 29.36 4.13
C ASP A 523 -11.73 30.45 4.47
N ILE A 524 -11.99 31.31 3.49
CA ILE A 524 -12.82 32.52 3.65
C ILE A 524 -14.27 32.23 4.05
N MET A 525 -14.75 30.99 3.90
CA MET A 525 -16.09 30.55 4.35
C MET A 525 -16.04 29.64 5.59
N GLY A 526 -14.87 29.21 6.04
CA GLY A 526 -14.74 28.21 7.10
C GLY A 526 -15.25 26.82 6.70
N VAL A 527 -15.29 26.50 5.40
CA VAL A 527 -15.88 25.27 4.89
C VAL A 527 -15.01 24.05 5.18
N MET A 528 -13.68 24.18 5.22
CA MET A 528 -12.78 23.04 5.44
C MET A 528 -13.04 22.40 6.81
N ASN A 529 -13.13 23.22 7.86
CA ASN A 529 -13.41 22.72 9.21
C ASN A 529 -14.85 22.22 9.33
N ALA A 530 -15.82 22.88 8.69
CA ALA A 530 -17.22 22.42 8.69
C ALA A 530 -17.38 21.04 8.01
N LEU A 531 -16.73 20.85 6.84
CA LEU A 531 -16.66 19.57 6.14
C LEU A 531 -15.99 18.50 7.00
N LEU A 532 -14.86 18.83 7.62
CA LEU A 532 -14.13 17.90 8.48
C LEU A 532 -14.97 17.47 9.69
N GLU A 533 -15.66 18.41 10.35
CA GLU A 533 -16.57 18.14 11.46
C GLU A 533 -17.71 17.22 11.02
N TYR A 534 -18.36 17.51 9.89
CA TYR A 534 -19.41 16.66 9.33
C TYR A 534 -18.90 15.25 9.06
N ILE A 535 -17.76 15.12 8.36
CA ILE A 535 -17.17 13.82 8.01
C ILE A 535 -16.85 12.99 9.26
N LEU A 536 -16.24 13.59 10.28
CA LEU A 536 -15.93 12.89 11.53
C LEU A 536 -17.17 12.52 12.31
N THR A 537 -18.17 13.42 12.38
CA THR A 537 -19.43 13.16 13.07
C THR A 537 -20.18 11.99 12.44
N GLN A 538 -20.33 12.00 11.12
CA GLN A 538 -20.98 10.90 10.38
C GLN A 538 -20.20 9.60 10.52
N ARG A 539 -18.86 9.67 10.52
CA ARG A 539 -18.02 8.49 10.72
C ARG A 539 -18.27 7.86 12.08
N GLU A 540 -18.30 8.65 13.15
CA GLU A 540 -18.55 8.14 14.51
C GLU A 540 -19.99 7.61 14.64
N HIS A 541 -20.98 8.24 13.99
CA HIS A 541 -22.34 7.73 13.92
C HIS A 541 -22.38 6.31 13.32
N TYR A 542 -21.82 6.10 12.13
CA TYR A 542 -21.80 4.78 11.48
C TYR A 542 -20.93 3.76 12.22
N LYS A 543 -19.84 4.20 12.86
CA LYS A 543 -19.03 3.34 13.73
C LYS A 543 -19.81 2.89 14.98
N GLY A 544 -20.62 3.78 15.55
CA GLY A 544 -21.57 3.46 16.63
C GLY A 544 -22.60 2.43 16.20
N LEU A 545 -23.26 2.64 15.06
CA LEU A 545 -24.20 1.67 14.47
C LEU A 545 -23.54 0.31 14.22
N LYS A 546 -22.33 0.28 13.66
CA LYS A 546 -21.56 -0.95 13.45
C LYS A 546 -21.34 -1.70 14.78
N ALA A 547 -20.98 -0.99 15.84
CA ALA A 547 -20.76 -1.57 17.16
C ALA A 547 -22.08 -2.10 17.77
N GLN A 548 -23.15 -1.31 17.68
CA GLN A 548 -24.48 -1.67 18.15
C GLN A 548 -25.00 -2.94 17.47
N TYR A 549 -25.08 -2.96 16.13
CA TYR A 549 -25.55 -4.12 15.39
C TYR A 549 -24.67 -5.35 15.60
N GLY A 550 -23.35 -5.14 15.80
CA GLY A 550 -22.43 -6.21 16.16
C GLY A 550 -22.77 -6.85 17.51
N LYS A 551 -22.97 -6.02 18.53
CA LYS A 551 -23.32 -6.47 19.89
C LYS A 551 -24.65 -7.21 19.89
N GLU A 552 -25.69 -6.64 19.28
CA GLU A 552 -27.02 -7.27 19.17
C GLU A 552 -26.96 -8.62 18.44
N ALA A 553 -26.17 -8.72 17.35
CA ALA A 553 -26.01 -9.97 16.62
C ALA A 553 -25.31 -11.05 17.46
N ASP A 554 -24.30 -10.68 18.25
CA ASP A 554 -23.56 -11.61 19.08
C ASP A 554 -24.40 -12.07 20.30
N GLU A 555 -25.20 -11.19 20.89
CA GLU A 555 -26.19 -11.54 21.92
C GLU A 555 -27.24 -12.55 21.40
N LEU A 556 -27.74 -12.36 20.18
CA LEU A 556 -28.66 -13.32 19.56
C LEU A 556 -28.00 -14.67 19.25
N LYS A 557 -26.73 -14.69 18.83
CA LYS A 557 -25.99 -15.95 18.62
C LYS A 557 -25.80 -16.73 19.92
N GLU A 558 -25.52 -16.04 21.03
CA GLU A 558 -25.43 -16.70 22.34
C GLU A 558 -26.77 -17.27 22.78
N ARG A 559 -27.87 -16.52 22.61
CA ARG A 559 -29.22 -17.02 22.91
C ARG A 559 -29.60 -18.23 22.03
N LEU A 560 -29.19 -18.22 20.76
CA LEU A 560 -29.47 -19.31 19.81
C LEU A 560 -28.90 -20.66 20.28
N LYS A 561 -27.79 -20.69 21.04
CA LYS A 561 -27.19 -21.93 21.55
C LYS A 561 -28.10 -22.70 22.51
N ASN A 562 -29.06 -22.02 23.14
CA ASN A 562 -29.90 -22.57 24.21
C ASN A 562 -31.35 -22.84 23.77
N ILE A 563 -31.68 -22.66 22.49
CA ILE A 563 -33.03 -22.82 21.95
C ILE A 563 -33.10 -24.14 21.17
N THR A 564 -34.17 -24.89 21.41
CA THR A 564 -34.45 -26.18 20.76
C THR A 564 -35.62 -26.13 19.78
N ASP A 565 -36.45 -25.08 19.82
CA ASP A 565 -37.58 -24.90 18.92
C ASP A 565 -37.14 -24.48 17.50
N GLU A 566 -37.51 -25.25 16.48
CA GLU A 566 -37.07 -25.03 15.09
C GLU A 566 -37.60 -23.73 14.47
N VAL A 567 -38.81 -23.29 14.85
CA VAL A 567 -39.42 -22.06 14.31
C VAL A 567 -38.72 -20.83 14.90
N GLU A 568 -38.41 -20.87 16.19
CA GLU A 568 -37.66 -19.83 16.88
C GLU A 568 -36.21 -19.75 16.39
N ILE A 569 -35.55 -20.90 16.18
CA ILE A 569 -34.22 -20.99 15.56
C ILE A 569 -34.21 -20.29 14.19
N LYS A 570 -35.21 -20.55 13.34
CA LYS A 570 -35.30 -19.94 12.01
C LYS A 570 -35.43 -18.42 12.10
N LYS A 571 -36.37 -17.93 12.93
CA LYS A 571 -36.59 -16.48 13.13
C LYS A 571 -35.33 -15.79 13.66
N MET A 572 -34.60 -16.40 14.60
CA MET A 572 -33.37 -15.83 15.14
C MET A 572 -32.24 -15.84 14.11
N LYS A 573 -32.09 -16.89 13.30
CA LYS A 573 -31.11 -16.89 12.19
C LYS A 573 -31.38 -15.76 11.19
N GLU A 574 -32.65 -15.52 10.84
CA GLU A 574 -33.05 -14.41 9.98
C GLU A 574 -32.73 -13.05 10.62
N ALA A 575 -33.00 -12.88 11.92
CA ALA A 575 -32.66 -11.65 12.65
C ALA A 575 -31.14 -11.42 12.73
N ILE A 576 -30.35 -12.46 13.01
CA ILE A 576 -28.87 -12.41 13.02
C ILE A 576 -28.35 -12.04 11.63
N ALA A 577 -28.90 -12.61 10.56
CA ALA A 577 -28.52 -12.27 9.20
C ALA A 577 -28.82 -10.80 8.88
N ARG A 578 -30.00 -10.29 9.29
CA ARG A 578 -30.38 -8.88 9.13
C ARG A 578 -29.42 -7.95 9.86
N LEU A 579 -29.11 -8.22 11.13
CA LEU A 579 -28.16 -7.42 11.93
C LEU A 579 -26.75 -7.49 11.35
N SER A 580 -26.32 -8.66 10.88
CA SER A 580 -25.03 -8.82 10.21
C SER A 580 -24.94 -8.00 8.93
N SER A 581 -26.04 -7.92 8.16
CA SER A 581 -26.16 -7.07 6.98
C SER A 581 -26.10 -5.58 7.34
N GLN A 582 -26.85 -5.14 8.35
CA GLN A 582 -26.83 -3.75 8.84
C GLN A 582 -25.45 -3.34 9.37
N LYS A 583 -24.77 -4.24 10.10
CA LYS A 583 -23.37 -4.06 10.54
C LYS A 583 -22.43 -3.87 9.35
N ALA A 584 -22.56 -4.69 8.31
CA ALA A 584 -21.74 -4.60 7.11
C ALA A 584 -22.02 -3.29 6.34
N MET A 585 -23.28 -2.87 6.25
CA MET A 585 -23.68 -1.59 5.66
C MET A 585 -23.07 -0.41 6.43
N ALA A 586 -23.19 -0.39 7.75
CA ALA A 586 -22.58 0.65 8.59
C ALA A 586 -21.06 0.73 8.42
N ASP A 587 -20.38 -0.43 8.28
CA ASP A 587 -18.94 -0.47 8.01
C ASP A 587 -18.57 0.10 6.64
N LYS A 588 -19.40 -0.16 5.61
CA LYS A 588 -19.22 0.43 4.28
C LYS A 588 -19.42 1.95 4.30
N MET A 589 -20.38 2.45 5.07
CA MET A 589 -20.66 3.89 5.15
C MET A 589 -19.57 4.67 5.91
N GLN A 590 -18.95 4.09 6.94
CA GLN A 590 -17.85 4.77 7.67
C GLN A 590 -16.51 4.78 6.92
N LEU A 591 -16.28 3.83 6.01
CA LEU A 591 -15.02 3.67 5.29
C LEU A 591 -14.62 4.88 4.42
N PRO A 592 -15.47 5.40 3.51
CA PRO A 592 -15.12 6.56 2.70
C PRO A 592 -14.89 7.81 3.56
N LEU A 593 -15.67 7.98 4.64
CA LEU A 593 -15.51 9.09 5.59
C LEU A 593 -14.16 9.02 6.32
N LYS A 594 -13.72 7.81 6.73
CA LYS A 594 -12.39 7.60 7.30
C LYS A 594 -11.29 8.03 6.34
N ILE A 595 -11.39 7.64 5.07
CA ILE A 595 -10.38 7.94 4.04
C ILE A 595 -10.34 9.44 3.78
N THR A 596 -11.49 10.07 3.55
CA THR A 596 -11.58 11.51 3.32
C THR A 596 -11.09 12.30 4.54
N GLY A 597 -11.54 11.97 5.75
CA GLY A 597 -11.14 12.65 6.98
C GLY A 597 -9.63 12.55 7.24
N ASN A 598 -9.04 11.36 7.13
CA ASN A 598 -7.60 11.18 7.29
C ASN A 598 -6.79 11.86 6.17
N GLY A 599 -7.36 11.98 4.97
CA GLY A 599 -6.75 12.69 3.85
C GLY A 599 -6.63 14.20 4.06
N PHE A 600 -7.40 14.81 4.97
CA PHE A 600 -7.42 16.26 5.15
C PHE A 600 -6.07 16.80 5.60
N PHE A 601 -5.51 16.26 6.68
CA PHE A 601 -4.21 16.69 7.19
C PHE A 601 -3.10 16.57 6.12
N GLY A 602 -3.07 15.45 5.39
CA GLY A 602 -2.12 15.26 4.29
C GLY A 602 -2.28 16.32 3.19
N SER A 603 -3.51 16.76 2.93
CA SER A 603 -3.81 17.85 1.99
C SER A 603 -3.31 19.19 2.52
N TYR A 604 -3.48 19.46 3.81
CA TYR A 604 -3.05 20.70 4.44
C TYR A 604 -1.54 20.93 4.32
N GLY A 605 -0.75 19.85 4.41
CA GLY A 605 0.70 19.86 4.18
C GLY A 605 1.13 19.82 2.69
N SER A 606 0.20 19.79 1.73
CA SER A 606 0.50 19.55 0.30
C SER A 606 0.38 20.82 -0.55
N GLY A 607 1.30 21.76 -0.34
CA GLY A 607 1.44 23.05 -1.04
C GLY A 607 1.18 23.02 -2.55
N SER A 608 1.88 22.12 -3.23
CA SER A 608 1.91 22.05 -4.69
C SER A 608 0.69 21.40 -5.35
N VAL A 609 -0.15 20.71 -4.57
CA VAL A 609 -1.29 19.93 -5.08
C VAL A 609 -2.61 20.54 -4.64
N PHE A 610 -2.72 20.94 -3.38
CA PHE A 610 -3.94 21.45 -2.76
C PHE A 610 -3.85 22.98 -2.61
N PRO A 611 -4.61 23.76 -3.40
CA PRO A 611 -4.53 25.24 -3.34
C PRO A 611 -4.85 25.83 -1.97
N TRP A 612 -5.72 25.20 -1.17
CA TRP A 612 -6.06 25.62 0.20
C TRP A 612 -5.15 24.99 1.27
N SER A 613 -3.99 24.47 0.88
CA SER A 613 -2.97 24.02 1.83
C SER A 613 -2.45 25.19 2.66
N ASP A 614 -2.07 24.89 3.90
CA ASP A 614 -1.51 25.85 4.84
C ASP A 614 -0.50 25.11 5.72
N LEU A 615 0.78 25.38 5.47
CA LEU A 615 1.89 24.69 6.11
C LEU A 615 2.01 25.07 7.59
N GLU A 616 1.62 26.29 7.97
CA GLU A 616 1.62 26.73 9.37
C GLU A 616 0.53 25.99 10.14
N CYS A 617 -0.67 25.88 9.57
CA CYS A 617 -1.74 25.06 10.16
C CYS A 617 -1.36 23.57 10.24
N ALA A 618 -0.68 23.04 9.22
CA ALA A 618 -0.20 21.65 9.23
C ALA A 618 0.86 21.42 10.33
N GLU A 619 1.81 22.33 10.49
CA GLU A 619 2.82 22.27 11.55
C GLU A 619 2.22 22.50 12.95
N GLU A 620 1.25 23.41 13.09
CA GLU A 620 0.52 23.57 14.35
C GLU A 620 -0.17 22.26 14.73
N THR A 621 -0.85 21.63 13.77
CA THR A 621 -1.55 20.35 13.98
C THR A 621 -0.60 19.27 14.50
N THR A 622 0.59 19.11 13.87
CA THR A 622 1.56 18.13 14.36
C THR A 622 2.16 18.55 15.69
N CYS A 623 2.43 19.85 15.91
CA CYS A 623 2.94 20.37 17.18
C CYS A 623 2.01 20.05 18.34
N ARG A 624 0.72 20.36 18.19
CA ARG A 624 -0.34 19.96 19.13
C ARG A 624 -0.38 18.45 19.30
N GLY A 625 -0.24 17.67 18.22
CA GLY A 625 -0.16 16.20 18.30
C GLY A 625 0.99 15.71 19.17
N ARG A 626 2.18 16.31 19.04
CA ARG A 626 3.32 16.01 19.93
C ARG A 626 3.04 16.41 21.38
N GLN A 627 2.37 17.54 21.61
CA GLN A 627 1.95 17.97 22.96
C GLN A 627 0.94 16.98 23.56
N MET A 628 -0.10 16.58 22.82
CA MET A 628 -1.12 15.63 23.28
C MET A 628 -0.53 14.26 23.62
N LEU A 629 0.43 13.78 22.82
CA LEU A 629 1.13 12.53 23.13
C LEU A 629 1.97 12.66 24.42
N ARG A 630 2.67 13.78 24.63
CA ARG A 630 3.41 14.04 25.87
C ARG A 630 2.49 14.17 27.09
N LEU A 631 1.34 14.82 26.95
CA LEU A 631 0.33 14.91 28.01
C LEU A 631 -0.25 13.53 28.34
N MET A 632 -0.55 12.71 27.34
CA MET A 632 -0.99 11.33 27.55
C MET A 632 0.07 10.54 28.31
N ILE A 633 1.33 10.59 27.87
CA ILE A 633 2.45 9.93 28.57
C ILE A 633 2.53 10.44 30.02
N SER A 634 2.52 11.75 30.23
CA SER A 634 2.57 12.35 31.57
C SER A 634 1.42 11.89 32.46
N HIS A 635 0.20 11.87 31.94
CA HIS A 635 -1.00 11.46 32.69
C HIS A 635 -0.92 9.99 33.11
N PHE A 636 -0.63 9.09 32.17
CA PHE A 636 -0.58 7.65 32.46
C PHE A 636 0.64 7.26 33.30
N SER A 637 1.77 7.94 33.14
CA SER A 637 2.96 7.70 33.97
C SER A 637 2.86 8.24 35.40
N THR A 638 1.84 9.02 35.73
CA THR A 638 1.60 9.54 37.10
C THR A 638 0.36 8.94 37.77
N LEU A 639 -0.42 8.16 37.04
CA LEU A 639 -1.75 7.69 37.46
C LEU A 639 -1.72 6.76 38.69
N GLY A 640 -0.63 5.99 38.87
CA GLY A 640 -0.44 5.13 40.04
C GLY A 640 -0.09 5.90 41.31
N SER A 641 0.60 7.04 41.19
CA SER A 641 1.04 7.87 42.32
C SER A 641 -0.07 8.72 42.96
N PHE A 642 -1.25 8.85 42.32
CA PHE A 642 -2.40 9.59 42.87
C PHE A 642 -3.33 8.74 43.77
N ASN A 643 -3.23 7.40 43.71
CA ASN A 643 -4.19 6.49 44.35
C ASN A 643 -3.65 5.76 45.59
N THR A 644 -2.45 6.11 46.08
CA THR A 644 -1.83 5.48 47.25
C THR A 644 -1.06 6.47 48.11
N ASP A 645 -1.23 6.41 49.44
CA ASP A 645 -0.50 7.26 50.42
C ASP A 645 1.02 6.97 50.50
N THR A 646 1.50 5.98 49.75
CA THR A 646 2.91 5.64 49.57
C THR A 646 3.26 5.70 48.08
N PRO A 647 4.19 6.55 47.63
CA PRO A 647 4.62 6.57 46.24
C PRO A 647 5.32 5.24 45.91
N ASN A 648 4.67 4.39 45.12
CA ASN A 648 5.27 3.16 44.61
C ASN A 648 5.21 3.15 43.08
N ASP A 649 6.38 3.18 42.44
CA ASP A 649 6.52 3.36 40.98
C ASP A 649 6.02 2.15 40.17
N ASP A 650 5.84 0.99 40.83
CA ASP A 650 5.35 -0.26 40.24
C ASP A 650 3.89 -0.19 39.70
N TYR A 651 3.11 0.82 40.08
CA TYR A 651 1.73 1.02 39.63
C TYR A 651 1.58 2.01 38.48
N ASN A 652 2.66 2.66 38.03
CA ASN A 652 2.63 3.64 36.94
C ASN A 652 2.70 2.97 35.57
N TYR A 653 2.03 3.54 34.56
CA TYR A 653 2.20 3.08 33.18
C TYR A 653 3.53 3.61 32.62
N HIS A 654 4.35 2.71 32.07
CA HIS A 654 5.59 3.09 31.42
C HIS A 654 5.44 3.03 29.88
N PRO A 655 5.79 4.10 29.16
CA PRO A 655 5.74 4.10 27.69
C PRO A 655 6.87 3.23 27.09
N ILE A 656 6.57 2.43 26.05
CA ILE A 656 7.50 1.42 25.45
C ILE A 656 7.68 1.65 23.94
N VAL A 657 8.94 1.58 23.44
CA VAL A 657 9.32 1.49 22.00
C VAL A 657 10.77 0.89 21.90
N GLY A 658 11.16 0.11 20.87
CA GLY A 658 12.42 -0.73 20.82
C GLY A 658 13.58 -0.32 19.84
N ASP A 659 14.84 -0.72 20.15
CA ASP A 659 16.15 -0.43 19.45
C ASP A 659 16.72 -1.62 18.62
N SER A 660 17.80 -1.45 17.82
CA SER A 660 18.42 -2.52 16.98
C SER A 660 19.94 -2.37 16.71
N PHE A 661 20.63 -3.43 16.23
CA PHE A 661 22.09 -3.52 15.91
C PHE A 661 22.37 -4.36 14.64
N THR A 662 23.59 -4.31 14.08
CA THR A 662 23.97 -5.10 12.88
C THR A 662 24.27 -6.58 13.23
N GLY A 663 24.14 -7.48 12.26
CA GLY A 663 24.30 -8.92 12.51
C GLY A 663 25.72 -9.34 12.91
N ASP A 664 26.72 -8.60 12.44
CA ASP A 664 28.14 -8.86 12.67
C ASP A 664 28.67 -8.27 13.99
N THR A 665 27.81 -7.67 14.82
CA THR A 665 28.19 -7.14 16.13
C THR A 665 28.69 -8.27 17.04
N PRO A 666 29.95 -8.23 17.49
CA PRO A 666 30.50 -9.25 18.37
C PRO A 666 29.90 -9.12 19.77
N VAL A 667 29.46 -10.25 20.33
CA VAL A 667 28.94 -10.36 21.69
C VAL A 667 29.69 -11.44 22.45
N PHE A 668 29.97 -11.15 23.71
CA PHE A 668 30.54 -12.12 24.63
C PHE A 668 29.43 -13.03 25.13
N ILE A 669 29.62 -14.33 24.97
CA ILE A 669 28.73 -15.36 25.52
C ILE A 669 29.48 -16.18 26.56
N LYS A 670 28.74 -16.71 27.52
CA LYS A 670 29.22 -17.65 28.52
C LYS A 670 28.31 -18.88 28.46
N TYR A 671 28.88 -20.02 28.09
CA TYR A 671 28.11 -21.27 28.01
C TYR A 671 27.74 -21.77 29.42
N ASP A 672 26.48 -22.17 29.60
CA ASP A 672 25.96 -22.56 30.91
C ASP A 672 26.57 -23.87 31.40
N ASN A 673 26.85 -24.80 30.47
CA ASN A 673 27.38 -26.14 30.78
C ASN A 673 28.87 -26.17 31.16
N THR A 674 29.68 -25.28 30.57
CA THR A 674 31.15 -25.29 30.72
C THR A 674 31.69 -24.06 31.42
N ASN A 675 30.90 -23.00 31.57
CA ASN A 675 31.32 -21.67 32.03
C ASN A 675 32.42 -21.02 31.16
N LEU A 676 32.71 -21.58 29.98
CA LEU A 676 33.65 -21.02 29.02
C LEU A 676 33.06 -19.76 28.38
N ILE A 677 33.90 -18.74 28.21
CA ILE A 677 33.57 -17.55 27.43
C ILE A 677 33.93 -17.78 25.96
N ASP A 678 33.05 -17.35 25.09
CA ASP A 678 33.28 -17.27 23.65
C ASP A 678 32.84 -15.89 23.15
N ILE A 679 33.31 -15.50 21.98
CA ILE A 679 32.94 -14.25 21.32
C ILE A 679 32.39 -14.62 19.95
N LYS A 680 31.13 -14.29 19.71
CA LYS A 680 30.42 -14.62 18.47
C LYS A 680 29.74 -13.39 17.90
N PRO A 681 29.56 -13.30 16.57
CA PRO A 681 28.67 -12.31 16.01
C PRO A 681 27.24 -12.65 16.43
N ILE A 682 26.41 -11.63 16.72
CA ILE A 682 25.03 -11.87 17.18
C ILE A 682 24.18 -12.61 16.14
N SER A 683 24.54 -12.54 14.85
CA SER A 683 23.90 -13.32 13.80
C SER A 683 24.12 -14.84 13.92
N GLU A 684 25.16 -15.31 14.60
CA GLU A 684 25.40 -16.74 14.85
C GLU A 684 24.64 -17.27 16.08
N LEU A 685 24.07 -16.38 16.88
CA LEU A 685 23.34 -16.75 18.09
C LEU A 685 21.89 -17.15 17.81
N ILE A 686 21.39 -16.85 16.61
CA ILE A 686 20.04 -17.19 16.18
C ILE A 686 20.00 -18.65 15.70
N ASP A 687 19.08 -19.42 16.26
CA ASP A 687 18.75 -20.78 15.88
C ASP A 687 17.83 -20.74 14.65
N ILE A 688 18.43 -20.94 13.48
CA ILE A 688 17.75 -20.78 12.18
C ILE A 688 16.67 -21.84 11.97
N ASP A 689 16.81 -23.00 12.61
CA ASP A 689 15.89 -24.12 12.47
C ASP A 689 14.61 -23.92 13.30
N ASN A 690 14.64 -23.00 14.28
CA ASN A 690 13.53 -22.67 15.19
C ASN A 690 13.11 -21.19 15.10
N ILE A 691 12.97 -20.66 13.88
CA ILE A 691 12.54 -19.26 13.65
C ILE A 691 11.03 -19.16 13.38
N ASP A 692 10.36 -18.36 14.20
CA ASP A 692 9.03 -17.81 13.92
C ASP A 692 9.13 -16.49 13.15
N LYS A 693 8.40 -16.39 12.04
CA LYS A 693 8.32 -15.16 11.24
C LYS A 693 7.01 -14.47 11.48
N ASP A 694 7.09 -13.22 11.90
CA ASP A 694 5.88 -12.41 12.05
C ASP A 694 5.41 -11.80 10.73
N VAL A 695 4.25 -11.14 10.80
CA VAL A 695 3.64 -10.43 9.67
C VAL A 695 4.51 -9.31 9.07
N LEU A 696 5.55 -8.86 9.79
CA LEU A 696 6.48 -7.82 9.34
C LEU A 696 7.72 -8.39 8.64
N GLY A 697 7.84 -9.73 8.61
CA GLY A 697 9.04 -10.42 8.14
C GLY A 697 10.21 -10.32 9.13
N ARG A 698 9.92 -10.04 10.41
CA ARG A 698 10.90 -10.14 11.50
C ARG A 698 11.03 -11.61 11.89
N GLU A 699 12.26 -12.04 12.07
CA GLU A 699 12.61 -13.42 12.41
C GLU A 699 12.87 -13.49 13.90
N TYR A 700 12.11 -14.31 14.63
CA TYR A 700 12.21 -14.52 16.07
C TYR A 700 12.68 -15.94 16.35
N ASP A 701 13.71 -16.06 17.14
CA ASP A 701 14.20 -17.31 17.71
C ASP A 701 13.93 -17.28 19.21
N THR A 702 12.94 -18.07 19.64
CA THR A 702 12.54 -18.22 21.05
C THR A 702 13.06 -19.51 21.67
N SER A 703 13.99 -20.22 21.02
CA SER A 703 14.53 -21.48 21.56
C SER A 703 15.37 -21.21 22.81
N GLU A 704 15.44 -22.19 23.72
CA GLU A 704 16.19 -22.03 24.96
C GLU A 704 17.69 -21.86 24.67
N LYS A 705 18.30 -20.79 25.19
CA LYS A 705 19.74 -20.53 25.01
C LYS A 705 20.54 -21.20 26.11
N ASN A 706 21.47 -22.07 25.76
CA ASN A 706 22.41 -22.69 26.70
C ASN A 706 23.61 -21.79 27.02
N TYR A 707 23.44 -20.47 26.90
CA TYR A 707 24.46 -19.46 27.13
C TYR A 707 23.85 -18.17 27.65
N SER A 708 24.67 -17.39 28.36
CA SER A 708 24.37 -16.03 28.79
C SER A 708 25.19 -15.01 27.99
N ILE A 709 24.64 -13.84 27.68
CA ILE A 709 25.33 -12.73 27.00
C ILE A 709 25.82 -11.71 28.03
N LEU A 710 27.00 -11.14 27.83
CA LEU A 710 27.51 -10.06 28.67
C LEU A 710 26.82 -8.73 28.36
N CYS A 711 26.06 -8.21 29.32
CA CYS A 711 25.41 -6.91 29.29
C CYS A 711 26.03 -5.95 30.32
N ARG A 712 25.63 -4.67 30.26
CA ARG A 712 26.00 -3.65 31.25
C ARG A 712 25.78 -4.13 32.69
N SER A 713 24.65 -4.76 32.97
CA SER A 713 24.27 -5.27 34.30
C SER A 713 24.99 -6.56 34.71
N GLY A 714 25.43 -7.41 33.77
CA GLY A 714 25.99 -8.72 34.11
C GLY A 714 25.89 -9.70 32.96
N TRP A 715 26.14 -10.98 33.26
CA TRP A 715 25.75 -12.08 32.37
C TRP A 715 24.24 -12.24 32.44
N TYR A 716 23.58 -12.27 31.29
CA TYR A 716 22.13 -12.37 31.18
C TYR A 716 21.74 -13.45 30.18
N LYS A 717 20.82 -14.35 30.54
CA LYS A 717 20.32 -15.42 29.66
C LYS A 717 19.28 -14.84 28.69
N PRO A 718 19.52 -14.83 27.37
CA PRO A 718 18.55 -14.31 26.42
C PRO A 718 17.29 -15.19 26.38
N SER A 719 16.11 -14.57 26.48
CA SER A 719 14.83 -15.29 26.37
C SER A 719 14.40 -15.52 24.91
N TYR A 720 14.86 -14.66 24.00
CA TYR A 720 14.69 -14.80 22.56
C TYR A 720 15.70 -13.88 21.84
N ILE A 721 15.94 -14.13 20.56
CA ILE A 721 16.73 -13.29 19.66
C ILE A 721 15.86 -12.97 18.45
N TYR A 722 15.81 -11.71 18.02
CA TYR A 722 15.08 -11.37 16.79
C TYR A 722 15.91 -10.50 15.86
N ARG A 723 15.68 -10.61 14.55
CA ARG A 723 16.33 -9.77 13.53
C ARG A 723 15.36 -9.26 12.48
N HIS A 724 15.72 -8.14 11.87
CA HIS A 724 14.94 -7.45 10.85
C HIS A 724 15.87 -6.68 9.88
N LYS A 725 15.42 -6.41 8.65
CA LYS A 725 16.17 -5.60 7.69
C LYS A 725 16.11 -4.12 8.06
N THR A 726 17.24 -3.41 7.98
CA THR A 726 17.34 -1.97 8.28
C THR A 726 17.89 -1.19 7.07
N VAL A 727 17.45 0.06 6.92
CA VAL A 727 17.94 1.04 5.94
C VAL A 727 18.54 2.28 6.61
N LYS A 728 18.69 2.25 7.95
CA LYS A 728 19.21 3.36 8.75
C LYS A 728 20.70 3.57 8.50
N ASN A 729 21.18 4.79 8.71
CA ASN A 729 22.61 5.06 8.69
C ASN A 729 23.30 4.28 9.81
N ILE A 730 24.45 3.70 9.48
CA ILE A 730 25.28 2.95 10.40
C ILE A 730 26.48 3.84 10.73
N TYR A 731 26.64 4.14 12.01
CA TYR A 731 27.76 4.90 12.55
C TYR A 731 28.78 3.93 13.10
N ARG A 732 30.03 4.12 12.69
CA ARG A 732 31.18 3.45 13.29
C ARG A 732 31.64 4.25 14.49
N VAL A 733 31.60 3.63 15.66
CA VAL A 733 32.10 4.21 16.90
C VAL A 733 33.38 3.48 17.27
N GLU A 734 34.47 4.23 17.36
CA GLU A 734 35.81 3.74 17.69
C GLU A 734 36.33 4.46 18.92
N ASP A 735 36.73 3.71 19.94
CA ASP A 735 37.51 4.23 21.05
C ASP A 735 39.00 4.02 20.79
N ASN A 736 39.73 5.12 20.64
CA ASN A 736 41.17 5.12 20.37
C ASN A 736 42.03 5.07 21.65
N THR A 737 41.44 4.89 22.83
CA THR A 737 42.23 4.76 24.06
C THR A 737 43.06 3.46 24.03
N PRO A 738 44.37 3.51 24.38
CA PRO A 738 45.27 2.36 24.33
C PRO A 738 44.80 1.14 25.14
N SER A 739 43.91 1.35 26.10
CA SER A 739 43.37 0.35 27.02
C SER A 739 41.98 -0.20 26.66
N ALA A 740 41.25 0.40 25.71
CA ALA A 740 39.84 0.04 25.45
C ALA A 740 39.45 0.04 23.96
N GLY A 741 40.41 -0.21 23.06
CA GLY A 741 40.23 -0.25 21.60
C GLY A 741 39.07 -1.12 21.12
N CYS A 742 37.86 -0.56 21.11
CA CYS A 742 36.61 -1.21 20.75
C CYS A 742 36.00 -0.44 19.59
N ILE A 743 35.62 -1.18 18.54
CA ILE A 743 34.94 -0.62 17.38
C ILE A 743 33.59 -1.32 17.23
N CYS A 744 32.52 -0.55 17.21
CA CYS A 744 31.17 -1.06 17.00
C CYS A 744 30.46 -0.25 15.91
N ASP A 745 29.82 -0.95 14.98
CA ASP A 745 28.95 -0.34 14.00
C ASP A 745 27.52 -0.43 14.54
N ILE A 746 26.89 0.73 14.73
CA ILE A 746 25.57 0.85 15.35
C ILE A 746 24.69 1.76 14.51
N THR A 747 23.38 1.55 14.55
CA THR A 747 22.46 2.43 13.84
C THR A 747 22.42 3.82 14.47
N GLU A 748 22.06 4.83 13.69
CA GLU A 748 22.00 6.25 14.11
C GLU A 748 21.22 6.54 15.40
N ASP A 749 20.30 5.65 15.77
CA ASP A 749 19.42 5.74 16.93
C ASP A 749 19.88 4.91 18.13
N HIS A 750 21.02 4.22 18.02
CA HIS A 750 21.55 3.38 19.09
C HIS A 750 21.99 4.19 20.31
N SER A 751 21.73 3.67 21.50
CA SER A 751 22.04 4.34 22.76
C SER A 751 23.44 3.96 23.24
N LEU A 752 24.39 4.89 23.24
CA LEU A 752 25.67 4.75 23.92
C LEU A 752 25.67 5.48 25.27
N PHE A 753 26.65 5.21 26.13
CA PHE A 753 26.79 5.86 27.43
C PHE A 753 28.20 6.42 27.57
N ASN A 754 28.32 7.65 28.07
CA ASN A 754 29.61 8.22 28.46
C ASN A 754 30.10 7.60 29.79
N ASP A 755 31.33 7.88 30.18
CA ASP A 755 31.93 7.42 31.45
C ASP A 755 31.20 7.91 32.72
N GLU A 756 30.40 8.97 32.60
CA GLU A 756 29.49 9.47 33.64
C GLU A 756 28.13 8.75 33.67
N ARG A 757 27.94 7.71 32.84
CA ARG A 757 26.71 6.91 32.70
C ARG A 757 25.54 7.66 32.08
N GLU A 758 25.80 8.77 31.43
CA GLU A 758 24.81 9.55 30.69
C GLU A 758 24.71 9.03 29.26
N LYS A 759 23.49 9.02 28.72
CA LYS A 759 23.21 8.50 27.39
C LYS A 759 23.66 9.50 26.32
N ILE A 760 24.43 9.03 25.34
CA ILE A 760 24.92 9.79 24.18
C ILE A 760 24.57 9.07 22.87
N LYS A 761 24.34 9.82 21.78
CA LYS A 761 24.10 9.22 20.45
C LYS A 761 25.40 8.97 19.69
N PRO A 762 25.39 8.07 18.69
CA PRO A 762 26.58 7.78 17.88
C PRO A 762 27.08 9.01 17.10
N SER A 763 26.15 9.86 16.64
CA SER A 763 26.46 11.12 15.94
C SER A 763 27.02 12.22 16.83
N GLU A 764 26.89 12.07 18.16
CA GLU A 764 27.32 13.07 19.15
C GLU A 764 28.71 12.73 19.74
N ILE A 765 29.31 11.61 19.28
CA ILE A 765 30.62 11.16 19.73
C ILE A 765 31.70 11.95 19.00
N GLY A 766 32.58 12.58 19.78
CA GLY A 766 33.78 13.25 19.29
C GLY A 766 35.05 12.65 19.88
N GLN A 767 36.21 13.19 19.51
CA GLN A 767 37.53 12.73 19.98
C GLN A 767 37.71 12.77 21.51
N ASN A 768 36.90 13.58 22.21
CA ASN A 768 36.97 13.75 23.66
C ASN A 768 35.92 12.93 24.43
N THR A 769 35.02 12.24 23.74
CA THR A 769 33.96 11.45 24.37
C THR A 769 34.55 10.14 24.89
N LYS A 770 34.53 9.94 26.21
CA LYS A 770 34.85 8.65 26.83
C LYS A 770 33.57 7.84 27.01
N LEU A 771 33.56 6.59 26.56
CA LEU A 771 32.42 5.70 26.71
C LEU A 771 32.50 4.91 28.03
N GLU A 772 31.34 4.49 28.55
CA GLU A 772 31.27 3.61 29.73
C GLU A 772 31.78 2.21 29.36
N TYR A 773 32.87 1.77 30.00
CA TYR A 773 33.38 0.41 29.89
C TYR A 773 33.19 -0.37 31.18
N LYS A 774 32.72 -1.62 31.06
CA LYS A 774 32.68 -2.54 32.20
C LYS A 774 34.06 -3.16 32.42
N SER A 775 34.88 -2.53 33.25
CA SER A 775 36.30 -2.88 33.47
C SER A 775 36.56 -4.18 34.26
N LYS A 776 35.52 -4.87 34.74
CA LYS A 776 35.65 -6.14 35.49
C LYS A 776 35.07 -7.30 34.68
N ILE A 777 35.93 -8.09 34.04
CA ILE A 777 35.53 -9.40 33.51
C ILE A 777 35.40 -10.36 34.71
N PHE A 778 34.18 -10.80 34.99
CA PHE A 778 33.74 -11.51 36.21
C PHE A 778 34.25 -12.95 36.40
N CYS A 779 35.45 -13.30 35.91
CA CYS A 779 35.91 -14.69 36.07
C CYS A 779 37.44 -14.81 36.13
N ARG A 780 37.92 -15.46 37.20
CA ARG A 780 39.32 -15.87 37.35
C ARG A 780 39.54 -17.07 36.41
N ARG A 781 40.45 -16.93 35.45
CA ARG A 781 40.74 -17.96 34.43
C ARG A 781 41.98 -18.75 34.84
N THR A 782 41.85 -20.07 34.91
CA THR A 782 42.90 -20.99 35.37
C THR A 782 43.19 -22.11 34.37
N HIS A 783 42.65 -22.02 33.14
CA HIS A 783 42.92 -23.04 32.12
C HIS A 783 44.37 -22.89 31.64
N THR A 784 45.09 -24.02 31.61
CA THR A 784 46.43 -24.12 31.05
C THR A 784 46.40 -25.05 29.85
N ILE A 785 47.27 -24.81 28.87
CA ILE A 785 47.39 -25.63 27.67
C ILE A 785 48.86 -26.00 27.46
N SER A 786 49.11 -27.17 26.88
CA SER A 786 50.48 -27.60 26.53
C SER A 786 51.07 -26.72 25.44
N ASP A 787 52.41 -26.59 25.40
CA ASP A 787 53.09 -25.81 24.36
C ASP A 787 52.81 -26.34 22.94
N ASP A 788 52.69 -27.67 22.76
CA ASP A 788 52.29 -28.27 21.48
C ASP A 788 50.89 -27.80 21.04
N LYS A 789 49.92 -27.82 21.96
CA LYS A 789 48.55 -27.34 21.67
C LYS A 789 48.53 -25.83 21.44
N PHE A 790 49.30 -25.06 22.22
CA PHE A 790 49.46 -23.61 22.04
C PHE A 790 49.98 -23.28 20.63
N ASN A 791 51.06 -23.92 20.19
CA ASN A 791 51.64 -23.69 18.87
C ASN A 791 50.68 -24.08 17.75
N LYS A 792 49.98 -25.21 17.87
CA LYS A 792 48.95 -25.62 16.89
C LYS A 792 47.82 -24.61 16.78
N LEU A 793 47.31 -24.11 17.91
CA LEU A 793 46.25 -23.09 17.93
C LEU A 793 46.75 -21.76 17.34
N LEU A 794 48.00 -21.39 17.62
CA LEU A 794 48.63 -20.18 17.08
C LEU A 794 48.78 -20.28 15.57
N ASP A 795 49.38 -21.36 15.05
CA ASP A 795 49.57 -21.59 13.62
C ASP A 795 48.24 -21.63 12.88
N PHE A 796 47.22 -22.28 13.46
CA PHE A 796 45.88 -22.30 12.91
C PHE A 796 45.26 -20.90 12.85
N THR A 797 45.41 -20.10 13.92
CA THR A 797 44.85 -18.74 14.00
C THR A 797 45.57 -17.78 13.05
N VAL A 798 46.89 -17.93 12.84
CA VAL A 798 47.66 -17.18 11.83
C VAL A 798 47.18 -17.53 10.42
N LYS A 799 46.93 -18.82 10.16
CA LYS A 799 46.46 -19.28 8.85
C LYS A 799 45.00 -18.89 8.57
N PHE A 800 44.16 -18.85 9.61
CA PHE A 800 42.73 -18.55 9.52
C PHE A 800 42.30 -17.56 10.63
N PRO A 801 42.58 -16.26 10.46
CA PRO A 801 42.31 -15.23 11.47
C PRO A 801 40.83 -14.81 11.51
N ILE A 802 39.95 -15.76 11.83
CA ILE A 802 38.48 -15.58 11.86
C ILE A 802 37.99 -15.22 13.26
N LYS A 803 38.50 -15.91 14.29
CA LYS A 803 38.25 -15.65 15.71
C LYS A 803 39.40 -16.16 16.57
N ILE A 804 39.53 -15.64 17.79
CA ILE A 804 40.46 -16.21 18.76
C ILE A 804 39.90 -17.56 19.28
N PRO A 805 40.72 -18.63 19.36
CA PRO A 805 40.25 -19.91 19.85
C PRO A 805 39.67 -19.84 21.27
N ILE A 806 38.57 -20.54 21.50
CA ILE A 806 37.86 -20.54 22.79
C ILE A 806 38.78 -20.99 23.94
N GLU A 807 39.69 -21.92 23.68
CA GLU A 807 40.67 -22.37 24.65
C GLU A 807 41.58 -21.24 25.08
N ILE A 808 42.06 -20.43 24.13
CA ILE A 808 42.93 -19.28 24.41
C ILE A 808 42.15 -18.21 25.18
N LEU A 809 40.91 -17.90 24.79
CA LEU A 809 40.07 -16.92 25.50
C LEU A 809 39.89 -17.28 26.99
N ASN A 810 39.95 -18.56 27.34
CA ASN A 810 39.73 -19.05 28.70
C ASN A 810 41.02 -19.42 29.45
N CYS A 811 42.20 -19.21 28.85
CA CYS A 811 43.49 -19.43 29.50
C CYS A 811 43.84 -18.35 30.55
N GLU A 812 44.83 -18.66 31.38
CA GLU A 812 45.44 -17.68 32.28
C GLU A 812 46.03 -16.48 31.53
N ILE A 813 46.15 -15.35 32.23
CA ILE A 813 46.54 -14.07 31.62
C ILE A 813 47.90 -14.12 30.92
N ASN A 814 48.85 -14.89 31.46
CA ASN A 814 50.19 -15.01 30.88
C ASN A 814 50.15 -15.73 29.53
N THR A 815 49.37 -16.81 29.41
CA THR A 815 49.17 -17.53 28.15
C THR A 815 48.45 -16.66 27.12
N ARG A 816 47.43 -15.89 27.52
CA ARG A 816 46.71 -14.98 26.63
C ARG A 816 47.61 -13.87 26.07
N LYS A 817 48.37 -13.22 26.94
CA LYS A 817 49.37 -12.22 26.55
C LYS A 817 50.45 -12.80 25.63
N ARG A 818 50.96 -14.00 25.94
CA ARG A 818 51.92 -14.72 25.08
C ARG A 818 51.31 -15.01 23.71
N PHE A 819 50.06 -15.47 23.66
CA PHE A 819 49.36 -15.74 22.41
C PHE A 819 49.15 -14.47 21.59
N ALA A 820 48.70 -13.37 22.20
CA ALA A 820 48.55 -12.08 21.54
C ALA A 820 49.88 -11.56 20.96
N TYR A 821 50.96 -11.65 21.74
CA TYR A 821 52.29 -11.23 21.31
C TYR A 821 52.81 -12.03 20.11
N GLU A 822 52.73 -13.36 20.17
CA GLU A 822 53.18 -14.23 19.08
C GLU A 822 52.29 -14.13 17.84
N LEU A 823 50.97 -13.97 18.03
CA LEU A 823 50.01 -13.77 16.94
C LEU A 823 50.29 -12.43 16.23
N HIS A 824 50.52 -11.36 16.97
CA HIS A 824 50.85 -10.05 16.43
C HIS A 824 52.14 -10.06 15.61
N LYS A 825 53.16 -10.82 16.05
CA LYS A 825 54.43 -10.98 15.30
C LYS A 825 54.28 -11.73 13.99
N ARG A 826 53.35 -12.68 13.91
CA ARG A 826 53.20 -13.59 12.76
C ARG A 826 52.20 -13.09 11.73
N LEU A 827 51.30 -12.17 12.12
CA LEU A 827 50.41 -11.49 11.19
C LEU A 827 51.14 -10.34 10.50
N LYS A 828 50.90 -10.20 9.20
CA LYS A 828 51.55 -9.18 8.36
C LYS A 828 50.85 -7.81 8.44
N ASP A 829 49.56 -7.83 8.72
CA ASP A 829 48.70 -6.64 8.71
C ASP A 829 48.40 -6.16 10.14
N SER A 830 47.99 -4.91 10.28
CA SER A 830 47.54 -4.38 11.57
C SER A 830 46.23 -5.05 12.00
N ILE A 831 46.15 -5.43 13.28
CA ILE A 831 44.98 -6.13 13.83
C ILE A 831 43.86 -5.13 14.13
N ASP A 832 43.16 -4.76 13.06
CA ASP A 832 42.02 -3.84 13.05
C ASP A 832 40.90 -4.38 12.14
N ILE A 833 39.75 -3.71 12.15
CA ILE A 833 38.56 -4.13 11.39
C ILE A 833 38.64 -3.84 9.88
N GLY A 834 39.70 -3.15 9.42
CA GLY A 834 40.01 -3.00 7.99
C GLY A 834 40.62 -4.27 7.40
N HIS A 835 41.33 -5.05 8.23
CA HIS A 835 42.02 -6.26 7.81
C HIS A 835 41.39 -7.56 8.33
N TYR A 836 40.70 -7.52 9.48
CA TYR A 836 40.15 -8.71 10.15
C TYR A 836 38.70 -8.56 10.59
N SER A 837 38.02 -9.67 10.91
CA SER A 837 36.62 -9.66 11.36
C SER A 837 36.47 -8.94 12.71
N LYS A 838 35.31 -8.31 12.97
CA LYS A 838 35.01 -7.66 14.26
C LYS A 838 35.15 -8.62 15.44
N VAL A 839 34.82 -9.89 15.24
CA VAL A 839 34.93 -10.96 16.24
C VAL A 839 36.40 -11.27 16.53
N PHE A 840 37.23 -11.36 15.50
CA PHE A 840 38.67 -11.58 15.64
C PHE A 840 39.34 -10.41 16.39
N VAL A 841 39.04 -9.18 15.99
CA VAL A 841 39.57 -7.97 16.61
C VAL A 841 39.12 -7.86 18.06
N ALA A 842 37.84 -8.09 18.35
CA ALA A 842 37.31 -8.10 19.72
C ALA A 842 37.98 -9.18 20.59
N GLY A 843 38.21 -10.37 20.04
CA GLY A 843 38.94 -11.42 20.72
C GLY A 843 40.41 -11.06 20.97
N PHE A 844 41.10 -10.49 19.99
CA PHE A 844 42.50 -10.07 20.15
C PHE A 844 42.65 -8.98 21.22
N LYS A 845 41.74 -7.99 21.24
CA LYS A 845 41.71 -6.91 22.25
C LYS A 845 41.39 -7.42 23.65
N PHE A 846 40.74 -8.59 23.76
CA PHE A 846 40.42 -9.23 25.03
C PHE A 846 41.60 -10.03 25.63
N LEU A 847 42.56 -10.48 24.80
CA LEU A 847 43.77 -11.19 25.25
C LEU A 847 44.74 -10.25 25.97
#